data_AF-A0A7C5J0I2-F1
#
_entry.id   AF-A0A7C5J0I2-F1
#
_cell.length_a   1.000
_cell.length_b   1.000
_cell.length_c   1.000
_cell.angle_alpha   90.00
_cell.angle_beta   90.00
_cell.angle_gamma   90.00
#
_symmetry.space_group_name_H-M   'P 1'
#
loop_
_entity.id
_entity.type
_entity.pdbx_description
1 polymer ?
#
loop_
_entity_poly.entity_id
_entity_poly.type
_entity_poly.pdbx_seq_one_letter_code
_entity_poly.pdbx_strand_id
1 'polypeptide(L)'
;MTERRMDKGNVFSNLLAVTAAVGALGIGCSPAPEGLVEAQPAKTTVKMDLFHKPLPEITLPNDLATRYDITSATERRINASMVAPTGFEARLRELIDTLDGWGVMQSITIPFTGPIDVNSVLTRHDDADYDTSDDAIYVVYLGPDPDHIGELHHLDLGNGNYPQVLERRELYWKNDPRAETMTLLYEEVNEDLNGNGILDPGEDANGNGTLDPGEDLDGDGELDPPEDTDADGLLDVPNYLPGHSPAESDLAARTDATMTFYEKATNTLIARPMVPYRDGATYAVIVTRRVLDIEGNPVGSPYEYINHTAQTKALEPLMGNLPEGLTPQDIAFTWTFTTQTIRRGWQGVRDDLYSDLGKAYPAVIDEILPMRDPAQFPGMKNPHLLYGEVWKPALEQVATNLLGESEGEFLTGLVDGAGYVDFYTVGTFTSPQLFPRNDEEGELLPLHDQVWPADLNEGLTTHARGETVYYSLSIPRKEVSVRGEGKPAPIVIAGHGYTSNRFEVMQFSSYIARHGMAVIGIDGPSHGISIGTGELTLAKALFSGMGLGPTADALLSDRAFDQNGDDVRDSGADFWTSYLFHTRDMVRQFALDYMQLIRLIKSFDGKRRWEHDVDGDGVNELAGDFDADGVLDISAESDIYVFGGSLGGIMSMVLGAVDPAVEAIAPISGGGGYGDMGPRSTQGGVYQAFILRVMGPLFVGTI
;
A
#
# COMPACT_ATOMS: atom_id res chain seq x y z
N MET A 1 -35.15 70.98 14.12
CA MET A 1 -35.84 70.37 15.28
C MET A 1 -35.90 68.88 14.97
N THR A 2 -35.13 68.02 15.62
CA THR A 2 -35.21 67.69 17.05
C THR A 2 -33.88 67.15 17.56
N GLU A 3 -33.41 67.69 18.68
CA GLU A 3 -32.34 67.14 19.52
C GLU A 3 -32.75 65.76 20.06
N ARG A 4 -31.85 64.77 20.03
CA ARG A 4 -31.92 63.59 20.90
C ARG A 4 -30.76 63.64 21.89
N ARG A 5 -31.13 63.73 23.17
CA ARG A 5 -30.27 63.58 24.35
C ARG A 5 -29.47 62.28 24.27
N MET A 6 -28.15 62.39 24.43
CA MET A 6 -27.31 61.25 24.80
C MET A 6 -27.57 60.88 26.26
N ASP A 7 -27.99 59.64 26.46
CA ASP A 7 -28.27 59.05 27.76
C ASP A 7 -26.95 58.61 28.42
N LYS A 8 -26.56 59.29 29.51
CA LYS A 8 -25.28 59.09 30.21
C LYS A 8 -25.26 57.83 31.10
N GLY A 9 -26.33 57.02 31.09
CA GLY A 9 -26.46 55.81 31.91
C GLY A 9 -25.68 54.58 31.43
N ASN A 10 -25.28 54.52 30.15
CA ASN A 10 -24.74 53.29 29.56
C ASN A 10 -23.20 53.17 29.59
N VAL A 11 -22.48 54.25 29.89
CA VAL A 11 -21.00 54.23 29.89
C VAL A 11 -20.45 53.57 31.16
N PHE A 12 -21.12 53.72 32.31
CA PHE A 12 -20.67 53.10 33.57
C PHE A 12 -20.95 51.59 33.64
N SER A 13 -22.06 51.11 33.05
CA SER A 13 -22.38 49.67 32.99
C SER A 13 -21.42 48.91 32.08
N ASN A 14 -21.04 49.50 30.94
CA ASN A 14 -20.08 48.90 30.02
C ASN A 14 -18.63 48.96 30.55
N LEU A 15 -18.27 49.99 31.31
CA LEU A 15 -16.95 50.05 31.94
C LEU A 15 -16.81 48.97 33.03
N LEU A 16 -17.85 48.72 33.83
CA LEU A 16 -17.84 47.68 34.87
C LEU A 16 -17.81 46.26 34.27
N ALA A 17 -18.51 46.03 33.16
CA ALA A 17 -18.50 44.73 32.47
C ALA A 17 -17.12 44.43 31.83
N VAL A 18 -16.45 45.46 31.30
CA VAL A 18 -15.08 45.32 30.75
C VAL A 18 -14.05 45.15 31.87
N THR A 19 -14.21 45.81 33.03
CA THR A 19 -13.31 45.56 34.18
C THR A 19 -13.56 44.20 34.84
N ALA A 20 -14.80 43.69 34.83
CA ALA A 20 -15.10 42.34 35.31
C ALA A 20 -14.58 41.25 34.36
N ALA A 21 -14.62 41.47 33.04
CA ALA A 21 -14.05 40.54 32.05
C ALA A 21 -12.50 40.52 32.07
N VAL A 22 -11.85 41.68 32.28
CA VAL A 22 -10.39 41.75 32.48
C VAL A 22 -9.98 41.21 33.86
N GLY A 23 -10.82 41.37 34.88
CA GLY A 23 -10.62 40.77 36.21
C GLY A 23 -10.78 39.25 36.22
N ALA A 24 -11.65 38.68 35.37
CA ALA A 24 -11.83 37.24 35.22
C ALA A 24 -10.69 36.57 34.41
N LEU A 25 -10.00 37.31 33.54
CA LEU A 25 -8.78 36.85 32.86
C LEU A 25 -7.54 36.88 33.77
N GLY A 26 -7.59 37.57 34.91
CA GLY A 26 -6.46 37.72 35.85
C GLY A 26 -6.49 36.78 37.06
N ILE A 27 -7.48 35.89 37.19
CA ILE A 27 -7.63 34.97 38.35
C ILE A 27 -7.59 33.49 37.93
N GLY A 28 -7.47 33.21 36.65
CA GLY A 28 -7.14 31.88 36.14
C GLY A 28 -5.65 31.72 35.88
N CYS A 29 -4.78 31.94 36.87
CA CYS A 29 -3.43 31.38 36.80
C CYS A 29 -3.58 29.86 36.96
N SER A 30 -3.88 29.16 35.87
CA SER A 30 -3.54 27.75 35.81
C SER A 30 -2.05 27.64 36.12
N PRO A 31 -1.63 26.72 37.01
CA PRO A 31 -0.21 26.47 37.20
C PRO A 31 0.45 26.21 35.85
N ALA A 32 1.73 26.56 35.72
CA ALA A 32 2.48 26.21 34.53
C ALA A 32 2.29 24.71 34.27
N PRO A 33 1.99 24.29 33.04
CA PRO A 33 1.76 22.88 32.76
C PRO A 33 3.02 22.09 33.09
N GLU A 34 2.91 21.12 33.98
CA GLU A 34 4.01 20.26 34.42
C GLU A 34 4.06 18.99 33.56
N GLY A 35 5.26 18.45 33.34
CA GLY A 35 5.44 17.13 32.74
C GLY A 35 5.29 16.01 33.77
N LEU A 36 5.50 14.76 33.35
CA LEU A 36 5.37 13.60 34.23
C LEU A 36 6.44 13.59 35.34
N VAL A 37 7.70 13.81 34.95
CA VAL A 37 8.89 13.79 35.83
C VAL A 37 9.92 14.76 35.28
N GLU A 38 10.63 15.49 36.14
CA GLU A 38 11.76 16.34 35.76
C GLU A 38 12.84 15.53 35.03
N ALA A 39 13.29 16.04 33.89
CA ALA A 39 14.35 15.40 33.11
C ALA A 39 15.72 15.59 33.78
N GLN A 40 16.56 14.57 33.70
CA GLN A 40 17.96 14.71 34.08
C GLN A 40 18.74 15.43 32.97
N PRO A 41 19.67 16.33 33.31
CA PRO A 41 20.52 16.98 32.32
C PRO A 41 21.32 15.96 31.49
N ALA A 42 21.41 16.19 30.18
CA ALA A 42 22.22 15.42 29.26
C ALA A 42 22.83 16.34 28.19
N LYS A 43 23.98 15.97 27.65
CA LYS A 43 24.64 16.70 26.56
C LYS A 43 23.97 16.38 25.21
N THR A 44 23.79 15.10 24.93
CA THR A 44 23.00 14.62 23.78
C THR A 44 21.56 14.39 24.22
N THR A 45 20.61 14.92 23.46
CA THR A 45 19.18 14.80 23.74
C THR A 45 18.44 14.30 22.51
N VAL A 46 17.23 13.80 22.70
CA VAL A 46 16.30 13.64 21.57
C VAL A 46 16.07 15.00 20.92
N LYS A 47 16.18 15.09 19.61
CA LYS A 47 16.03 16.33 18.84
C LYS A 47 14.54 16.63 18.64
N MET A 48 14.13 17.85 18.99
CA MET A 48 12.77 18.33 18.80
C MET A 48 12.79 19.77 18.27
N ASP A 49 12.86 19.92 16.94
CA ASP A 49 12.68 21.20 16.25
C ASP A 49 11.38 21.20 15.44
N LEU A 50 10.32 21.73 16.06
CA LEU A 50 8.99 21.86 15.47
C LEU A 50 8.93 22.89 14.32
N PHE A 51 9.92 23.76 14.20
CA PHE A 51 9.91 24.88 13.24
C PHE A 51 10.87 24.69 12.07
N HIS A 52 11.65 23.61 12.08
CA HIS A 52 12.45 23.20 10.93
C HIS A 52 11.59 23.07 9.67
N LYS A 53 12.17 23.43 8.51
CA LYS A 53 11.50 23.40 7.20
C LYS A 53 12.36 22.63 6.21
N PRO A 54 11.74 21.88 5.29
CA PRO A 54 10.30 21.87 4.98
C PRO A 54 9.45 21.03 5.96
N LEU A 55 10.05 20.10 6.70
CA LEU A 55 9.40 19.25 7.70
C LEU A 55 10.07 19.43 9.08
N PRO A 56 9.34 19.27 10.19
CA PRO A 56 9.92 19.35 11.53
C PRO A 56 10.91 18.20 11.77
N GLU A 57 11.97 18.47 12.55
CA GLU A 57 12.91 17.44 13.02
C GLU A 57 12.52 17.02 14.43
N ILE A 58 11.58 16.09 14.51
CA ILE A 58 11.02 15.58 15.76
C ILE A 58 10.96 14.06 15.71
N THR A 59 10.64 13.43 16.84
CA THR A 59 10.27 12.01 16.83
C THR A 59 9.00 11.81 16.00
N LEU A 60 8.98 10.78 15.16
CA LEU A 60 7.80 10.37 14.40
C LEU A 60 7.58 8.86 14.56
N PRO A 61 6.34 8.37 14.58
CA PRO A 61 5.09 9.12 14.70
C PRO A 61 4.98 9.86 16.05
N ASN A 62 4.29 10.99 16.07
CA ASN A 62 4.08 11.78 17.29
C ASN A 62 2.79 12.60 17.23
N ASP A 63 1.97 12.51 18.28
CA ASP A 63 0.71 13.24 18.39
C ASP A 63 0.87 14.77 18.43
N LEU A 64 2.06 15.30 18.72
CA LEU A 64 2.35 16.73 18.56
C LEU A 64 2.28 17.20 17.09
N ALA A 65 2.53 16.31 16.15
CA ALA A 65 2.37 16.54 14.71
C ALA A 65 0.97 16.17 14.20
N THR A 66 -0.03 16.26 15.09
CA THR A 66 -1.45 16.11 14.75
C THR A 66 -2.24 17.34 15.18
N ARG A 67 -3.40 17.54 14.56
CA ARG A 67 -4.39 18.53 14.99
C ARG A 67 -5.64 17.81 15.50
N TYR A 68 -6.34 18.48 16.41
CA TYR A 68 -7.64 18.02 16.88
C TYR A 68 -8.71 18.20 15.81
N ASP A 69 -9.51 17.16 15.57
CA ASP A 69 -10.64 17.18 14.64
C ASP A 69 -11.74 16.25 15.17
N ILE A 70 -12.80 16.82 15.75
CA ILE A 70 -13.93 16.07 16.32
C ILE A 70 -14.69 15.21 15.29
N THR A 71 -14.52 15.51 13.99
CA THR A 71 -15.16 14.72 12.91
C THR A 71 -14.34 13.48 12.54
N SER A 72 -13.08 13.42 12.98
CA SER A 72 -12.20 12.27 12.78
C SER A 72 -12.49 11.15 13.78
N ALA A 73 -12.33 9.89 13.36
CA ALA A 73 -12.63 8.72 14.19
C ALA A 73 -11.73 8.61 15.44
N THR A 74 -10.52 9.17 15.38
CA THR A 74 -9.55 9.22 16.48
C THR A 74 -9.52 10.60 17.17
N GLU A 75 -10.40 11.50 16.77
CA GLU A 75 -10.35 12.93 17.07
C GLU A 75 -9.07 13.66 16.61
N ARG A 76 -8.27 13.02 15.74
CA ARG A 76 -7.00 13.55 15.23
C ARG A 76 -6.96 13.57 13.71
N ARG A 77 -6.20 14.51 13.16
CA ARG A 77 -5.68 14.46 11.78
C ARG A 77 -4.18 14.72 11.80
N ILE A 78 -3.43 14.09 10.89
CA ILE A 78 -2.04 14.48 10.68
C ILE A 78 -1.96 15.97 10.34
N ASN A 79 -0.93 16.66 10.82
CA ASN A 79 -0.69 18.08 10.54
C ASN A 79 0.58 18.19 9.68
N ALA A 80 0.43 17.94 8.38
CA ALA A 80 1.57 17.93 7.47
C ALA A 80 1.94 19.35 7.04
N SER A 81 3.24 19.64 6.90
CA SER A 81 3.70 20.93 6.37
C SER A 81 3.37 21.04 4.89
N MET A 82 2.63 22.06 4.47
CA MET A 82 2.34 22.31 3.05
C MET A 82 3.51 22.97 2.30
N VAL A 83 4.61 23.31 2.99
CA VAL A 83 5.81 23.89 2.37
C VAL A 83 6.62 22.77 1.71
N ALA A 84 6.43 22.55 0.41
CA ALA A 84 7.12 21.50 -0.34
C ALA A 84 7.87 22.07 -1.56
N PRO A 85 9.07 21.53 -1.89
CA PRO A 85 9.81 21.84 -3.12
C PRO A 85 9.06 21.58 -4.43
N THR A 86 8.16 20.58 -4.48
CA THR A 86 7.46 20.17 -5.71
C THR A 86 5.94 20.09 -5.52
N GLY A 87 5.19 20.22 -6.61
CA GLY A 87 3.73 20.02 -6.60
C GLY A 87 3.31 18.59 -6.27
N PHE A 88 4.11 17.60 -6.69
CA PHE A 88 3.91 16.19 -6.32
C PHE A 88 3.96 15.99 -4.80
N GLU A 89 4.97 16.56 -4.16
CA GLU A 89 5.15 16.45 -2.72
C GLU A 89 4.11 17.28 -1.95
N ALA A 90 3.80 18.49 -2.41
CA ALA A 90 2.74 19.31 -1.82
C ALA A 90 1.41 18.53 -1.79
N ARG A 91 1.04 17.93 -2.92
CA ARG A 91 -0.21 17.16 -3.05
C ARG A 91 -0.21 15.89 -2.21
N LEU A 92 0.90 15.15 -2.16
CA LEU A 92 1.02 14.00 -1.26
C LEU A 92 0.80 14.41 0.20
N ARG A 93 1.38 15.53 0.62
CA ARG A 93 1.22 16.04 1.99
C ARG A 93 -0.21 16.50 2.28
N GLU A 94 -0.91 17.12 1.32
CA GLU A 94 -2.35 17.41 1.44
C GLU A 94 -3.17 16.15 1.70
N LEU A 95 -2.84 15.04 1.03
CA LEU A 95 -3.53 13.76 1.24
C LEU A 95 -3.18 13.13 2.59
N ILE A 96 -1.90 13.16 3.01
CA ILE A 96 -1.46 12.73 4.35
C ILE A 96 -2.19 13.51 5.44
N ASP A 97 -2.37 14.81 5.24
CA ASP A 97 -3.05 15.72 6.15
C ASP A 97 -4.53 15.35 6.41
N THR A 98 -5.11 14.50 5.55
CA THR A 98 -6.46 13.95 5.73
C THR A 98 -6.50 12.68 6.57
N LEU A 99 -5.37 12.03 6.87
CA LEU A 99 -5.37 10.77 7.63
C LEU A 99 -5.78 11.02 9.08
N ASP A 100 -6.57 10.10 9.63
CA ASP A 100 -7.04 10.14 11.02
C ASP A 100 -6.02 9.59 12.02
N GLY A 101 -4.78 9.37 11.62
CA GLY A 101 -3.73 8.89 12.51
C GLY A 101 -2.52 8.37 11.74
N TRP A 102 -1.57 7.82 12.48
CA TRP A 102 -0.34 7.25 11.93
C TRP A 102 -0.56 5.82 11.43
N GLY A 103 0.30 5.35 10.52
CA GLY A 103 0.21 3.98 10.00
C GLY A 103 0.34 2.90 11.08
N VAL A 104 -0.36 1.77 10.93
CA VAL A 104 -0.27 0.64 11.87
C VAL A 104 1.05 -0.13 11.79
N MET A 105 1.85 0.12 10.76
CA MET A 105 3.22 -0.40 10.60
C MET A 105 4.24 0.75 10.57
N GLN A 106 3.89 1.92 11.11
CA GLN A 106 4.75 3.10 11.06
C GLN A 106 6.02 2.86 11.88
N SER A 107 7.19 2.97 11.24
CA SER A 107 8.48 2.96 11.95
C SER A 107 8.58 4.15 12.90
N ILE A 108 9.21 3.93 14.06
CA ILE A 108 9.54 4.97 15.01
C ILE A 108 10.90 5.56 14.65
N THR A 109 10.96 6.85 14.33
CA THR A 109 12.19 7.59 14.08
C THR A 109 12.49 8.53 15.25
N ILE A 110 13.74 8.51 15.72
CA ILE A 110 14.20 9.23 16.90
C ILE A 110 15.48 9.97 16.54
N PRO A 111 15.38 11.23 16.08
CA PRO A 111 16.56 12.04 15.82
C PRO A 111 17.20 12.46 17.14
N PHE A 112 18.53 12.53 17.18
CA PHE A 112 19.30 13.02 18.33
C PHE A 112 20.07 14.30 17.97
N THR A 113 20.36 15.13 18.98
CA THR A 113 21.13 16.37 18.78
C THR A 113 22.63 16.13 18.50
N GLY A 114 23.06 14.87 18.56
CA GLY A 114 24.41 14.42 18.28
C GLY A 114 24.46 12.89 18.20
N PRO A 115 25.62 12.30 17.82
CA PRO A 115 25.74 10.87 17.62
C PRO A 115 25.60 10.08 18.93
N ILE A 116 25.04 8.87 18.81
CA ILE A 116 24.90 7.91 19.91
C ILE A 116 25.89 6.75 19.76
N ASP A 117 26.23 6.10 20.88
CA ASP A 117 26.87 4.78 20.85
C ASP A 117 25.83 3.74 20.43
N VAL A 118 25.81 3.37 19.15
CA VAL A 118 24.86 2.41 18.61
C VAL A 118 24.94 1.03 19.28
N ASN A 119 26.08 0.66 19.87
CA ASN A 119 26.20 -0.60 20.62
C ASN A 119 25.38 -0.58 21.91
N SER A 120 25.16 0.61 22.49
CA SER A 120 24.28 0.77 23.64
C SER A 120 22.83 0.42 23.33
N VAL A 121 22.43 0.44 22.05
CA VAL A 121 21.12 -0.02 21.59
C VAL A 121 21.21 -1.47 21.12
N LEU A 122 22.11 -1.76 20.16
CA LEU A 122 22.18 -3.06 19.49
C LEU A 122 22.30 -4.22 20.49
N THR A 123 23.22 -4.14 21.45
CA THR A 123 23.47 -5.24 22.40
C THR A 123 22.30 -5.53 23.36
N ARG A 124 21.29 -4.67 23.39
CA ARG A 124 20.08 -4.81 24.22
C ARG A 124 18.89 -5.35 23.45
N HIS A 125 18.94 -5.28 22.12
CA HIS A 125 17.86 -5.73 21.24
C HIS A 125 18.27 -6.94 20.40
N ASP A 126 19.58 -7.17 20.20
CA ASP A 126 20.13 -8.30 19.45
C ASP A 126 20.13 -9.58 20.31
N ASP A 127 18.93 -10.12 20.53
CA ASP A 127 18.73 -11.41 21.16
C ASP A 127 17.68 -12.24 20.39
N ALA A 128 17.77 -13.56 20.49
CA ALA A 128 16.92 -14.47 19.73
C ALA A 128 15.49 -14.60 20.28
N ASP A 129 15.28 -14.21 21.54
CA ASP A 129 14.01 -14.35 22.27
C ASP A 129 13.21 -13.03 22.32
N TYR A 130 13.79 -11.92 21.84
CA TYR A 130 13.27 -10.55 21.94
C TYR A 130 12.92 -10.18 23.40
N ASP A 131 13.84 -10.43 24.32
CA ASP A 131 13.65 -10.18 25.76
C ASP A 131 13.67 -8.69 26.10
N THR A 132 12.48 -8.17 26.39
CA THR A 132 12.26 -6.76 26.71
C THR A 132 12.84 -6.30 28.06
N SER A 133 13.46 -7.16 28.86
CA SER A 133 13.90 -6.83 30.22
C SER A 133 15.01 -5.76 30.30
N ASP A 134 15.83 -5.62 29.26
CA ASP A 134 16.89 -4.59 29.17
C ASP A 134 16.80 -3.68 27.93
N ASP A 135 15.68 -3.67 27.19
CA ASP A 135 15.57 -2.86 25.96
C ASP A 135 15.95 -1.39 26.16
N ALA A 136 16.58 -0.81 25.13
CA ALA A 136 16.87 0.61 25.09
C ALA A 136 15.64 1.48 24.74
N ILE A 137 14.68 0.92 23.99
CA ILE A 137 13.51 1.58 23.42
C ILE A 137 12.29 0.69 23.62
N TYR A 138 11.17 1.25 24.07
CA TYR A 138 9.93 0.52 24.24
C TYR A 138 8.78 1.21 23.52
N VAL A 139 7.82 0.42 23.02
CA VAL A 139 6.51 0.89 22.60
C VAL A 139 5.44 0.21 23.46
N VAL A 140 4.65 1.00 24.17
CA VAL A 140 3.69 0.55 25.18
C VAL A 140 2.28 0.94 24.76
N TYR A 141 1.35 -0.01 24.75
CA TYR A 141 -0.06 0.26 24.45
C TYR A 141 -0.71 1.08 25.57
N LEU A 142 -1.30 2.22 25.20
CA LEU A 142 -2.08 3.11 26.08
C LEU A 142 -3.48 3.38 25.51
N GLY A 143 -3.96 2.52 24.61
CA GLY A 143 -5.18 2.75 23.87
C GLY A 143 -6.45 2.59 24.70
N PRO A 144 -7.63 2.67 24.06
CA PRO A 144 -8.92 2.70 24.76
C PRO A 144 -9.31 1.37 25.42
N ASP A 145 -8.65 0.25 25.08
CA ASP A 145 -8.93 -1.05 25.67
C ASP A 145 -8.16 -1.24 26.99
N PRO A 146 -8.81 -1.18 28.16
CA PRO A 146 -8.13 -1.24 29.44
C PRO A 146 -7.44 -2.58 29.71
N ASP A 147 -7.84 -3.66 29.04
CA ASP A 147 -7.28 -5.00 29.26
C ASP A 147 -5.88 -5.14 28.63
N HIS A 148 -5.51 -4.23 27.73
CA HIS A 148 -4.24 -4.24 27.00
C HIS A 148 -3.27 -3.12 27.42
N ILE A 149 -3.65 -2.25 28.37
CA ILE A 149 -2.76 -1.16 28.84
C ILE A 149 -1.48 -1.75 29.42
N GLY A 150 -0.33 -1.26 28.95
CA GLY A 150 0.99 -1.75 29.37
C GLY A 150 1.57 -2.83 28.48
N GLU A 151 0.82 -3.37 27.50
CA GLU A 151 1.36 -4.34 26.54
C GLU A 151 2.49 -3.74 25.71
N LEU A 152 3.61 -4.48 25.63
CA LEU A 152 4.78 -4.10 24.84
C LEU A 152 4.63 -4.54 23.39
N HIS A 153 5.19 -3.76 22.47
CA HIS A 153 5.37 -4.14 21.07
C HIS A 153 6.83 -4.42 20.78
N HIS A 154 7.11 -5.57 20.16
CA HIS A 154 8.44 -5.92 19.68
C HIS A 154 8.87 -5.05 18.50
N LEU A 155 10.14 -4.66 18.52
CA LEU A 155 10.76 -3.79 17.53
C LEU A 155 11.95 -4.50 16.90
N ASP A 156 12.19 -4.24 15.62
CA ASP A 156 13.48 -4.49 14.99
C ASP A 156 14.35 -3.25 15.13
N LEU A 157 15.51 -3.43 15.75
CA LEU A 157 16.56 -2.44 15.94
C LEU A 157 17.91 -3.02 15.48
N GLY A 158 17.91 -3.68 14.33
CA GLY A 158 19.11 -4.29 13.73
C GLY A 158 19.11 -5.81 13.72
N ASN A 159 18.00 -6.46 14.10
CA ASN A 159 17.87 -7.92 14.15
C ASN A 159 17.78 -8.58 12.75
N GLY A 160 17.58 -7.79 11.70
CA GLY A 160 17.58 -8.26 10.31
C GLY A 160 16.23 -8.74 9.79
N ASN A 161 15.13 -8.43 10.49
CA ASN A 161 13.77 -8.79 10.02
C ASN A 161 13.30 -7.93 8.84
N TYR A 162 13.96 -6.80 8.59
CA TYR A 162 13.71 -5.91 7.46
C TYR A 162 14.96 -5.76 6.57
N PRO A 163 15.32 -6.79 5.78
CA PRO A 163 16.48 -6.69 4.91
C PRO A 163 16.27 -5.59 3.87
N GLN A 164 17.28 -4.72 3.72
CA GLN A 164 17.27 -3.59 2.77
C GLN A 164 18.22 -3.79 1.59
N VAL A 165 18.70 -5.03 1.39
CA VAL A 165 19.61 -5.38 0.31
C VAL A 165 18.89 -5.53 -1.04
N LEU A 166 19.52 -5.00 -2.08
CA LEU A 166 19.11 -5.07 -3.47
C LEU A 166 19.43 -6.44 -4.07
N GLU A 167 18.47 -7.00 -4.81
CA GLU A 167 18.69 -8.22 -5.59
C GLU A 167 19.55 -7.93 -6.84
N ARG A 168 19.36 -6.76 -7.46
CA ARG A 168 20.14 -6.27 -8.61
C ARG A 168 20.53 -4.82 -8.38
N ARG A 169 21.83 -4.54 -8.33
CA ARG A 169 22.38 -3.23 -7.95
C ARG A 169 22.44 -2.28 -9.15
N GLU A 170 22.74 -2.83 -10.33
CA GLU A 170 22.86 -2.13 -11.61
C GLU A 170 21.50 -1.91 -12.33
N LEU A 171 20.38 -2.03 -11.61
CA LEU A 171 19.04 -2.06 -12.21
C LEU A 171 18.53 -0.69 -12.69
N TYR A 172 18.93 0.38 -12.01
CA TYR A 172 18.25 1.68 -12.10
C TYR A 172 18.73 2.50 -13.30
N TRP A 173 20.04 2.79 -13.38
CA TRP A 173 20.61 3.58 -14.49
C TRP A 173 21.92 3.00 -15.01
N LYS A 174 22.17 3.19 -16.32
CA LYS A 174 23.36 2.67 -17.01
C LYS A 174 24.68 3.28 -16.49
N ASN A 175 24.63 4.50 -15.95
CA ASN A 175 25.79 5.27 -15.46
C ASN A 175 25.55 5.74 -14.02
N ASP A 176 24.86 4.95 -13.20
CA ASP A 176 24.63 5.27 -11.79
C ASP A 176 25.98 5.28 -11.03
N PRO A 177 26.43 6.41 -10.43
CA PRO A 177 27.66 6.44 -9.65
C PRO A 177 27.59 5.53 -8.40
N ARG A 178 26.37 5.21 -7.95
CA ARG A 178 26.09 4.34 -6.81
C ARG A 178 25.73 2.90 -7.25
N ALA A 179 26.00 2.49 -8.49
CA ALA A 179 25.66 1.16 -9.03
C ALA A 179 26.21 -0.04 -8.22
N GLU A 180 27.23 0.18 -7.40
CA GLU A 180 27.84 -0.85 -6.55
C GLU A 180 27.26 -0.90 -5.13
N THR A 181 26.35 0.01 -4.78
CA THR A 181 25.67 0.02 -3.49
C THR A 181 24.69 -1.16 -3.36
N MET A 182 24.57 -1.69 -2.15
CA MET A 182 23.73 -2.81 -1.76
C MET A 182 22.32 -2.35 -1.40
N THR A 183 22.08 -1.06 -1.22
CA THR A 183 20.80 -0.52 -0.75
C THR A 183 20.54 0.87 -1.34
N LEU A 184 19.27 1.22 -1.50
CA LEU A 184 18.85 2.57 -1.92
C LEU A 184 18.65 3.54 -0.75
N LEU A 185 18.69 3.05 0.49
CA LEU A 185 18.24 3.80 1.66
C LEU A 185 19.39 4.29 2.56
N TYR A 186 20.55 3.66 2.48
CA TYR A 186 21.68 3.95 3.35
C TYR A 186 22.96 4.08 2.56
N GLU A 187 23.76 5.05 2.94
CA GLU A 187 25.03 5.32 2.29
C GLU A 187 26.07 4.23 2.59
N GLU A 188 26.92 3.90 1.61
CA GLU A 188 27.97 2.88 1.71
C GLU A 188 29.33 3.33 1.19
N VAL A 189 29.39 4.46 0.49
CA VAL A 189 30.60 5.10 -0.01
C VAL A 189 31.14 6.03 1.06
N ASN A 190 32.46 6.13 1.10
CA ASN A 190 33.15 7.12 1.90
C ASN A 190 33.64 8.22 0.97
N GLU A 191 33.08 9.41 1.10
CA GLU A 191 33.46 10.58 0.33
C GLU A 191 34.59 11.37 0.99
N ASP A 192 34.76 11.27 2.31
CA ASP A 192 35.90 11.83 3.05
C ASP A 192 37.16 10.98 2.82
N LEU A 193 37.69 11.01 1.60
CA LEU A 193 38.82 10.18 1.19
C LEU A 193 40.11 10.58 1.90
N ASN A 194 40.26 11.86 2.22
CA ASN A 194 41.45 12.40 2.88
C ASN A 194 41.31 12.47 4.43
N GLY A 195 40.11 12.24 4.97
CA GLY A 195 39.82 12.15 6.40
C GLY A 195 39.85 13.50 7.13
N ASN A 196 39.65 14.61 6.42
CA ASN A 196 39.70 15.95 6.98
C ASN A 196 38.33 16.43 7.50
N GLY A 197 37.24 15.72 7.17
CA GLY A 197 35.87 16.04 7.55
C GLY A 197 35.30 17.30 6.87
N ILE A 198 35.82 17.68 5.72
CA ILE A 198 35.43 18.83 4.89
C ILE A 198 35.08 18.29 3.51
N LEU A 199 33.93 18.69 2.97
CA LEU A 199 33.56 18.39 1.59
C LEU A 199 34.45 19.19 0.63
N ASP A 200 35.44 18.53 0.04
CA ASP A 200 36.39 19.18 -0.85
C ASP A 200 35.86 19.24 -2.29
N PRO A 201 35.85 20.44 -2.91
CA PRO A 201 35.55 20.56 -4.33
C PRO A 201 36.67 19.89 -5.13
N GLY A 202 36.30 18.95 -6.00
CA GLY A 202 37.24 18.28 -6.89
C GLY A 202 37.78 19.18 -7.99
N GLU A 203 38.68 18.61 -8.79
CA GLU A 203 39.30 19.33 -9.89
C GLU A 203 38.36 19.47 -11.09
N ASP A 204 37.46 18.51 -11.33
CA ASP A 204 36.38 18.62 -12.33
C ASP A 204 35.19 19.46 -11.81
N ALA A 205 35.49 20.64 -11.26
CA ALA A 205 34.49 21.52 -10.64
C ALA A 205 33.35 21.94 -11.60
N ASN A 206 33.56 21.76 -12.91
CA ASN A 206 32.59 22.09 -13.94
C ASN A 206 31.95 20.86 -14.64
N GLY A 207 32.37 19.64 -14.27
CA GLY A 207 31.77 18.37 -14.69
C GLY A 207 31.95 18.03 -16.17
N ASN A 208 33.02 18.51 -16.81
CA ASN A 208 33.25 18.32 -18.24
C ASN A 208 34.17 17.12 -18.56
N GLY A 209 34.69 16.42 -17.54
CA GLY A 209 35.56 15.26 -17.68
C GLY A 209 36.94 15.60 -18.27
N THR A 210 37.36 16.86 -18.21
CA THR A 210 38.68 17.33 -18.65
C THR A 210 39.28 18.28 -17.62
N LEU A 211 40.54 18.03 -17.25
CA LEU A 211 41.28 18.93 -16.36
C LEU A 211 41.58 20.26 -17.06
N ASP A 212 40.81 21.31 -16.75
CA ASP A 212 41.02 22.62 -17.33
C ASP A 212 42.25 23.33 -16.73
N PRO A 213 42.88 24.28 -17.45
CA PRO A 213 44.03 25.00 -16.92
C PRO A 213 43.72 25.74 -15.61
N GLY A 214 44.27 25.25 -14.50
CA GLY A 214 44.08 25.79 -13.16
C GLY A 214 43.09 25.02 -12.29
N GLU A 215 42.52 23.93 -12.80
CA GLU A 215 41.74 22.95 -12.03
C GLU A 215 42.63 21.93 -11.33
N ASP A 216 43.83 21.65 -11.86
CA ASP A 216 44.88 20.79 -11.26
C ASP A 216 45.42 21.41 -9.96
N LEU A 217 44.73 21.15 -8.85
CA LEU A 217 44.97 21.72 -7.54
C LEU A 217 46.25 21.18 -6.92
N ASP A 218 46.63 19.94 -7.23
CA ASP A 218 47.77 19.26 -6.64
C ASP A 218 48.98 19.08 -7.59
N GLY A 219 48.76 19.25 -8.90
CA GLY A 219 49.78 19.27 -9.93
C GLY A 219 50.17 17.89 -10.46
N ASP A 220 49.37 16.85 -10.22
CA ASP A 220 49.67 15.48 -10.63
C ASP A 220 49.18 15.14 -12.06
N GLY A 221 48.28 15.96 -12.60
CA GLY A 221 47.75 15.85 -13.96
C GLY A 221 46.73 14.73 -14.16
N GLU A 222 46.19 14.17 -13.08
CA GLU A 222 44.99 13.35 -13.07
C GLU A 222 43.76 14.24 -12.74
N LEU A 223 42.54 13.71 -12.87
CA LEU A 223 41.34 14.41 -12.42
C LEU A 223 40.97 13.83 -11.06
N ASP A 224 41.11 14.60 -10.00
CA ASP A 224 40.55 14.17 -8.73
C ASP A 224 39.01 14.26 -8.77
N PRO A 225 38.31 13.15 -8.42
CA PRO A 225 36.87 13.18 -8.28
C PRO A 225 36.45 14.25 -7.26
N PRO A 226 35.31 14.94 -7.46
CA PRO A 226 34.68 15.68 -6.37
C PRO A 226 34.35 14.71 -5.22
N GLU A 227 34.54 15.14 -3.98
CA GLU A 227 34.12 14.33 -2.83
C GLU A 227 32.59 14.23 -2.77
N ASP A 228 31.83 15.23 -3.22
CA ASP A 228 30.36 15.21 -3.34
C ASP A 228 29.89 14.42 -4.59
N THR A 229 29.98 13.09 -4.54
CA THR A 229 29.79 12.24 -5.72
C THR A 229 28.33 12.09 -6.16
N ASP A 230 27.37 12.40 -5.30
CA ASP A 230 25.94 12.42 -5.64
C ASP A 230 25.27 13.81 -5.58
N ALA A 231 26.04 14.85 -5.27
CA ALA A 231 25.61 16.26 -5.26
C ALA A 231 24.52 16.58 -4.24
N ASP A 232 24.45 15.85 -3.12
CA ASP A 232 23.52 16.13 -2.02
C ASP A 232 24.05 17.20 -1.04
N GLY A 233 25.33 17.56 -1.16
CA GLY A 233 26.00 18.58 -0.36
C GLY A 233 26.35 18.14 1.07
N LEU A 234 26.27 16.84 1.34
CA LEU A 234 26.79 16.18 2.53
C LEU A 234 28.15 15.56 2.21
N LEU A 235 28.95 15.32 3.25
CA LEU A 235 30.17 14.53 3.14
C LEU A 235 29.85 13.13 3.64
N ASP A 236 29.68 12.20 2.72
CA ASP A 236 29.21 10.87 3.06
C ASP A 236 30.25 10.02 3.78
N VAL A 237 29.74 9.25 4.74
CA VAL A 237 30.46 8.15 5.35
C VAL A 237 29.58 6.90 5.33
N PRO A 238 30.17 5.70 5.15
CA PRO A 238 29.37 4.48 5.09
C PRO A 238 28.55 4.29 6.37
N ASN A 239 27.28 3.94 6.22
CA ASN A 239 26.35 3.67 7.31
C ASN A 239 26.57 2.27 7.93
N TYR A 240 27.84 1.89 8.09
CA TYR A 240 28.26 0.65 8.72
C TYR A 240 28.40 0.77 10.25
N LEU A 241 28.29 -0.36 10.94
CA LEU A 241 28.58 -0.50 12.36
C LEU A 241 29.98 0.03 12.71
N PRO A 242 30.17 0.68 13.88
CA PRO A 242 31.46 1.23 14.27
C PRO A 242 32.58 0.19 14.22
N GLY A 243 33.67 0.53 13.55
CA GLY A 243 34.84 -0.34 13.40
C GLY A 243 34.75 -1.36 12.26
N HIS A 244 33.65 -1.38 11.50
CA HIS A 244 33.52 -2.21 10.30
C HIS A 244 33.96 -1.43 9.05
N SER A 245 34.83 -2.05 8.25
CA SER A 245 35.28 -1.54 6.95
C SER A 245 35.47 -2.72 5.99
N PRO A 246 34.38 -3.41 5.62
CA PRO A 246 34.44 -4.57 4.75
C PRO A 246 34.98 -4.20 3.36
N ALA A 247 35.61 -5.17 2.68
CA ALA A 247 36.04 -4.98 1.31
C ALA A 247 34.82 -4.82 0.40
N GLU A 248 34.91 -3.96 -0.61
CA GLU A 248 33.84 -3.69 -1.58
C GLU A 248 33.28 -4.97 -2.23
N SER A 249 34.17 -5.93 -2.51
CA SER A 249 33.84 -7.22 -3.11
C SER A 249 33.16 -8.22 -2.16
N ASP A 250 33.16 -7.97 -0.85
CA ASP A 250 32.57 -8.86 0.16
C ASP A 250 31.16 -8.40 0.54
N LEU A 251 30.20 -8.76 -0.32
CA LEU A 251 28.81 -8.32 -0.17
C LEU A 251 28.15 -8.84 1.13
N ALA A 252 28.56 -10.02 1.61
CA ALA A 252 28.06 -10.57 2.85
C ALA A 252 28.54 -9.73 4.04
N ALA A 253 29.84 -9.44 4.11
CA ALA A 253 30.38 -8.60 5.17
C ALA A 253 29.85 -7.16 5.14
N ARG A 254 29.56 -6.61 3.96
CA ARG A 254 28.88 -5.31 3.80
C ARG A 254 27.44 -5.35 4.34
N THR A 255 26.71 -6.41 4.00
CA THR A 255 25.34 -6.61 4.50
C THR A 255 25.33 -6.69 6.03
N ASP A 256 26.22 -7.49 6.61
CA ASP A 256 26.33 -7.66 8.07
C ASP A 256 26.79 -6.37 8.79
N ALA A 257 27.55 -5.52 8.09
CA ALA A 257 28.01 -4.25 8.63
C ALA A 257 26.95 -3.13 8.54
N THR A 258 26.02 -3.18 7.59
CA THR A 258 25.07 -2.09 7.32
C THR A 258 24.08 -1.90 8.46
N MET A 259 24.05 -0.70 9.05
CA MET A 259 23.06 -0.35 10.05
C MET A 259 21.74 0.00 9.38
N THR A 260 20.71 -0.79 9.64
CA THR A 260 19.32 -0.53 9.19
C THR A 260 18.46 0.15 10.26
N PHE A 261 19.02 0.32 11.46
CA PHE A 261 18.33 0.85 12.64
C PHE A 261 18.87 2.21 13.10
N TYR A 262 19.93 2.71 12.48
CA TYR A 262 20.51 4.03 12.77
C TYR A 262 21.06 4.64 11.49
N GLU A 263 20.70 5.89 11.22
CA GLU A 263 21.18 6.67 10.08
C GLU A 263 22.14 7.75 10.60
N LYS A 264 23.42 7.65 10.21
CA LYS A 264 24.51 8.48 10.75
C LYS A 264 24.43 9.95 10.36
N ALA A 265 24.06 10.26 9.12
CA ALA A 265 24.08 11.63 8.60
C ALA A 265 23.12 12.54 9.39
N THR A 266 21.95 12.01 9.77
CA THR A 266 20.91 12.72 10.52
C THR A 266 20.90 12.39 12.01
N ASN A 267 21.76 11.48 12.48
CA ASN A 267 21.76 10.94 13.84
C ASN A 267 20.39 10.40 14.28
N THR A 268 19.75 9.61 13.43
CA THR A 268 18.38 9.14 13.63
C THR A 268 18.35 7.65 13.90
N LEU A 269 17.85 7.25 15.07
CA LEU A 269 17.49 5.86 15.34
C LEU A 269 16.15 5.52 14.69
N ILE A 270 16.03 4.33 14.11
CA ILE A 270 14.86 3.83 13.40
C ILE A 270 14.48 2.47 14.01
N ALA A 271 13.37 2.44 14.75
CA ALA A 271 12.81 1.20 15.32
C ALA A 271 11.58 0.77 14.52
N ARG A 272 11.54 -0.47 14.05
CA ARG A 272 10.47 -0.95 13.15
C ARG A 272 9.55 -1.95 13.86
N PRO A 273 8.22 -1.78 13.85
CA PRO A 273 7.32 -2.70 14.54
C PRO A 273 7.25 -4.06 13.85
N MET A 274 7.56 -5.14 14.58
CA MET A 274 7.55 -6.50 14.06
C MET A 274 6.16 -7.04 13.72
N VAL A 275 5.13 -6.47 14.34
CA VAL A 275 3.72 -6.78 14.10
C VAL A 275 2.92 -5.47 14.02
N PRO A 276 1.78 -5.45 13.28
CA PRO A 276 0.96 -4.25 13.20
C PRO A 276 0.46 -3.81 14.57
N TYR A 277 0.57 -2.51 14.83
CA TYR A 277 -0.16 -1.85 15.91
C TYR A 277 -1.67 -2.03 15.70
N ARG A 278 -2.42 -2.00 16.81
CA ARG A 278 -3.89 -1.93 16.79
C ARG A 278 -4.30 -0.62 16.14
N ASP A 279 -5.35 -0.64 15.35
CA ASP A 279 -5.88 0.54 14.67
C ASP A 279 -6.68 1.43 15.64
N GLY A 280 -6.66 2.76 15.43
CA GLY A 280 -7.35 3.71 16.31
C GLY A 280 -6.85 3.74 17.77
N ALA A 281 -5.63 3.27 18.03
CA ALA A 281 -5.09 3.12 19.39
C ALA A 281 -3.93 4.08 19.65
N THR A 282 -3.83 4.54 20.89
CA THR A 282 -2.71 5.37 21.37
C THR A 282 -1.62 4.49 21.97
N TYR A 283 -0.38 4.83 21.65
CA TYR A 283 0.83 4.19 22.15
C TYR A 283 1.75 5.23 22.77
N ALA A 284 2.53 4.83 23.76
CA ALA A 284 3.69 5.58 24.23
C ALA A 284 4.97 4.96 23.70
N VAL A 285 5.91 5.81 23.29
CA VAL A 285 7.30 5.41 23.05
C VAL A 285 8.13 5.84 24.26
N ILE A 286 9.03 4.97 24.73
CA ILE A 286 10.00 5.28 25.78
C ILE A 286 11.40 5.18 25.17
N VAL A 287 12.16 6.27 25.24
CA VAL A 287 13.62 6.25 25.12
C VAL A 287 14.19 6.17 26.53
N THR A 288 14.93 5.10 26.82
CA THR A 288 15.57 4.95 28.13
C THR A 288 16.90 5.68 28.20
N ARG A 289 17.39 5.89 29.41
CA ARG A 289 18.75 6.37 29.71
C ARG A 289 19.83 5.31 29.43
N ARG A 290 19.45 4.12 28.93
CA ARG A 290 20.37 3.09 28.45
C ARG A 290 20.94 3.43 27.06
N VAL A 291 20.27 4.30 26.30
CA VAL A 291 20.85 4.90 25.08
C VAL A 291 21.93 5.89 25.51
N LEU A 292 23.15 5.65 25.06
CA LEU A 292 24.32 6.46 25.43
C LEU A 292 24.80 7.31 24.26
N ASP A 293 25.39 8.47 24.55
CA ASP A 293 26.19 9.22 23.60
C ASP A 293 27.55 8.53 23.34
N ILE A 294 28.29 9.01 22.33
CA ILE A 294 29.62 8.50 21.98
C ILE A 294 30.66 8.63 23.11
N GLU A 295 30.37 9.40 24.16
CA GLU A 295 31.22 9.55 25.35
C GLU A 295 30.78 8.63 26.50
N GLY A 296 29.75 7.80 26.28
CA GLY A 296 29.22 6.83 27.23
C GLY A 296 28.25 7.41 28.26
N ASN A 297 27.75 8.64 28.07
CA ASN A 297 26.77 9.25 28.97
C ASN A 297 25.34 9.02 28.48
N PRO A 298 24.34 8.84 29.36
CA PRO A 298 22.95 8.73 28.96
C PRO A 298 22.44 9.95 28.17
N VAL A 299 21.68 9.68 27.11
CA VAL A 299 20.89 10.72 26.42
C VAL A 299 19.78 11.26 27.34
N GLY A 300 19.19 12.39 26.96
CA GLY A 300 18.13 13.04 27.75
C GLY A 300 17.01 13.68 26.95
N SER A 301 16.11 14.35 27.67
CA SER A 301 15.00 15.10 27.10
C SER A 301 15.45 16.46 26.57
N PRO A 302 14.86 16.95 25.46
CA PRO A 302 15.01 18.33 25.03
C PRO A 302 14.19 19.33 25.86
N TYR A 303 13.39 18.85 26.82
CA TYR A 303 12.54 19.68 27.68
C TYR A 303 12.94 19.55 29.16
N GLU A 304 12.36 20.41 30.01
CA GLU A 304 12.53 20.36 31.48
C GLU A 304 11.99 19.06 32.09
N TYR A 305 11.07 18.38 31.40
CA TYR A 305 10.49 17.11 31.81
C TYR A 305 10.79 16.02 30.78
N ILE A 306 10.59 14.76 31.15
CA ILE A 306 10.77 13.61 30.24
C ILE A 306 9.80 13.56 29.05
N ASN A 307 8.87 14.51 28.94
CA ASN A 307 7.89 14.59 27.85
C ASN A 307 7.53 16.06 27.55
N HIS A 308 6.99 16.31 26.36
CA HIS A 308 6.36 17.60 26.08
C HIS A 308 5.05 17.72 26.87
N THR A 309 4.81 18.85 27.52
CA THR A 309 3.71 19.02 28.49
C THR A 309 2.31 18.90 27.88
N ALA A 310 2.17 19.14 26.57
CA ALA A 310 0.91 18.90 25.86
C ALA A 310 0.48 17.42 25.81
N GLN A 311 1.42 16.48 26.02
CA GLN A 311 1.15 15.04 26.01
C GLN A 311 1.07 14.44 27.42
N THR A 312 1.34 15.20 28.50
CA THR A 312 1.38 14.69 29.87
C THR A 312 0.14 13.87 30.21
N LYS A 313 -1.06 14.41 29.96
CA LYS A 313 -2.33 13.73 30.26
C LYS A 313 -2.47 12.38 29.55
N ALA A 314 -2.05 12.29 28.30
CA ALA A 314 -2.12 11.04 27.53
C ALA A 314 -1.09 10.00 28.01
N LEU A 315 0.01 10.45 28.63
CA LEU A 315 1.07 9.60 29.18
C LEU A 315 0.85 9.22 30.65
N GLU A 316 -0.09 9.83 31.38
CA GLU A 316 -0.37 9.48 32.79
C GLU A 316 -0.54 7.97 33.03
N PRO A 317 -1.26 7.21 32.19
CA PRO A 317 -1.40 5.76 32.39
C PRO A 317 -0.07 5.00 32.33
N LEU A 318 0.94 5.52 31.62
CA LEU A 318 2.26 4.89 31.50
C LEU A 318 2.94 4.76 32.87
N MET A 319 2.76 5.72 33.77
CA MET A 319 3.43 5.73 35.08
C MET A 319 3.00 4.58 35.98
N GLY A 320 1.82 4.00 35.75
CA GLY A 320 1.35 2.79 36.43
C GLY A 320 1.67 1.49 35.69
N ASN A 321 2.20 1.57 34.48
CA ASN A 321 2.36 0.46 33.54
C ASN A 321 3.72 0.50 32.84
N LEU A 322 4.77 0.88 33.58
CA LEU A 322 6.13 0.85 33.04
C LEU A 322 6.57 -0.60 32.79
N PRO A 323 7.39 -0.86 31.75
CA PRO A 323 8.00 -2.17 31.53
C PRO A 323 8.75 -2.67 32.77
N GLU A 324 8.81 -3.99 32.94
CA GLU A 324 9.47 -4.59 34.10
C GLU A 324 10.93 -4.11 34.22
N GLY A 325 11.33 -3.73 35.43
CA GLY A 325 12.68 -3.23 35.69
C GLY A 325 12.90 -1.75 35.40
N LEU A 326 11.96 -1.04 34.77
CA LEU A 326 12.04 0.40 34.56
C LEU A 326 11.38 1.21 35.67
N THR A 327 12.05 2.28 36.07
CA THR A 327 11.49 3.35 36.91
C THR A 327 11.36 4.64 36.12
N PRO A 328 10.55 5.62 36.58
CA PRO A 328 10.45 6.91 35.88
C PRO A 328 11.79 7.64 35.73
N GLN A 329 12.76 7.38 36.61
CA GLN A 329 14.10 7.98 36.55
C GLN A 329 14.97 7.38 35.43
N ASP A 330 14.60 6.22 34.89
CA ASP A 330 15.32 5.54 33.80
C ASP A 330 14.87 6.02 32.42
N ILE A 331 13.85 6.88 32.35
CA ILE A 331 13.32 7.44 31.11
C ILE A 331 14.13 8.68 30.72
N ALA A 332 14.68 8.67 29.51
CA ALA A 332 15.31 9.85 28.91
C ALA A 332 14.26 10.77 28.25
N PHE A 333 13.35 10.18 27.47
CA PHE A 333 12.26 10.91 26.82
C PHE A 333 11.09 9.97 26.49
N THR A 334 9.85 10.46 26.53
CA THR A 334 8.65 9.72 26.15
C THR A 334 7.60 10.62 25.50
N TRP A 335 6.86 10.06 24.53
CA TRP A 335 5.79 10.74 23.80
C TRP A 335 4.72 9.73 23.37
N THR A 336 3.58 10.25 22.89
CA THR A 336 2.50 9.42 22.34
C THR A 336 2.38 9.53 20.84
N PHE A 337 1.84 8.48 20.23
CA PHE A 337 1.27 8.53 18.89
C PHE A 337 -0.03 7.72 18.83
N THR A 338 -0.95 8.12 17.94
CA THR A 338 -2.22 7.43 17.73
C THR A 338 -2.33 6.89 16.30
N THR A 339 -2.66 5.62 16.14
CA THR A 339 -2.79 4.96 14.84
C THR A 339 -4.12 5.29 14.15
N GLN A 340 -4.13 5.29 12.81
CA GLN A 340 -5.32 5.49 11.97
C GLN A 340 -6.36 4.37 12.13
N THR A 341 -7.63 4.60 11.74
CA THR A 341 -8.69 3.57 11.78
C THR A 341 -8.80 2.79 10.46
N ILE A 342 -7.97 1.75 10.29
CA ILE A 342 -7.97 0.95 9.04
C ILE A 342 -9.18 0.04 8.95
N ARG A 343 -9.50 -0.68 10.05
CA ARG A 343 -10.57 -1.69 10.03
C ARG A 343 -11.93 -1.04 9.85
N ARG A 344 -12.14 0.09 10.53
CA ARG A 344 -13.40 0.83 10.49
C ARG A 344 -13.74 1.28 9.06
N GLY A 345 -12.78 1.79 8.31
CA GLY A 345 -13.01 2.20 6.92
C GLY A 345 -13.45 1.04 6.01
N TRP A 346 -12.83 -0.14 6.13
CA TRP A 346 -13.24 -1.33 5.39
C TRP A 346 -14.64 -1.83 5.79
N GLN A 347 -14.95 -1.79 7.09
CA GLN A 347 -16.28 -2.13 7.58
C GLN A 347 -17.33 -1.15 7.04
N GLY A 348 -17.05 0.15 7.03
CA GLY A 348 -17.93 1.18 6.49
C GLY A 348 -18.26 0.93 5.01
N VAL A 349 -17.25 0.69 4.17
CA VAL A 349 -17.44 0.38 2.75
C VAL A 349 -18.27 -0.88 2.54
N ARG A 350 -17.96 -1.95 3.28
CA ARG A 350 -18.70 -3.21 3.18
C ARG A 350 -20.15 -3.04 3.63
N ASP A 351 -20.39 -2.41 4.77
CA ASP A 351 -21.72 -2.21 5.33
C ASP A 351 -22.57 -1.30 4.41
N ASP A 352 -21.95 -0.30 3.76
CA ASP A 352 -22.63 0.53 2.76
C ASP A 352 -22.96 -0.24 1.48
N LEU A 353 -22.11 -1.18 1.07
CA LEU A 353 -22.37 -2.10 -0.05
C LEU A 353 -23.60 -3.00 0.20
N TYR A 354 -23.99 -3.21 1.47
CA TYR A 354 -25.23 -3.89 1.84
C TYR A 354 -26.38 -2.93 2.20
N SER A 355 -26.16 -1.60 2.14
CA SER A 355 -27.17 -0.59 2.43
C SER A 355 -27.31 0.44 1.29
N ASP A 356 -26.78 1.66 1.39
CA ASP A 356 -27.09 2.73 0.42
C ASP A 356 -26.29 2.60 -0.87
N LEU A 357 -24.98 2.35 -0.78
CA LEU A 357 -24.16 2.03 -1.95
C LEU A 357 -24.70 0.78 -2.67
N GLY A 358 -25.13 -0.22 -1.91
CA GLY A 358 -25.75 -1.42 -2.45
C GLY A 358 -27.07 -1.20 -3.21
N LYS A 359 -27.85 -0.19 -2.84
CA LYS A 359 -29.08 0.20 -3.58
C LYS A 359 -28.73 0.94 -4.87
N ALA A 360 -27.70 1.77 -4.85
CA ALA A 360 -27.22 2.50 -6.02
C ALA A 360 -26.56 1.56 -7.05
N TYR A 361 -25.92 0.49 -6.57
CA TYR A 361 -25.25 -0.54 -7.38
C TYR A 361 -25.81 -1.93 -7.04
N PRO A 362 -26.98 -2.30 -7.58
CA PRO A 362 -27.60 -3.58 -7.30
C PRO A 362 -26.70 -4.75 -7.69
N ALA A 363 -26.72 -5.81 -6.89
CA ALA A 363 -26.03 -7.05 -7.19
C ALA A 363 -26.80 -7.81 -8.29
N VAL A 364 -26.60 -7.45 -9.56
CA VAL A 364 -27.20 -8.07 -10.75
C VAL A 364 -26.11 -8.42 -11.77
N ILE A 365 -26.36 -9.44 -12.60
CA ILE A 365 -25.61 -9.62 -13.85
C ILE A 365 -26.22 -8.66 -14.88
N ASP A 366 -25.40 -7.79 -15.45
CA ASP A 366 -25.83 -6.84 -16.47
C ASP A 366 -25.96 -7.52 -17.83
N GLU A 367 -24.99 -8.36 -18.19
CA GLU A 367 -24.98 -9.10 -19.46
C GLU A 367 -24.28 -10.46 -19.30
N ILE A 368 -24.75 -11.47 -20.02
CA ILE A 368 -24.02 -12.72 -20.25
C ILE A 368 -23.65 -12.74 -21.74
N LEU A 369 -22.35 -12.74 -22.05
CA LEU A 369 -21.88 -12.55 -23.41
C LEU A 369 -22.06 -13.84 -24.25
N PRO A 370 -22.42 -13.71 -25.54
CA PRO A 370 -22.45 -14.85 -26.44
C PRO A 370 -21.06 -15.47 -26.60
N MET A 371 -20.98 -16.80 -26.56
CA MET A 371 -19.72 -17.54 -26.66
C MET A 371 -19.63 -18.36 -27.96
N ARG A 372 -20.75 -18.68 -28.63
CA ARG A 372 -20.74 -19.48 -29.85
C ARG A 372 -21.61 -18.88 -30.95
N ASP A 373 -21.15 -18.99 -32.19
CA ASP A 373 -21.88 -18.54 -33.36
C ASP A 373 -23.04 -19.51 -33.71
N PRO A 374 -24.31 -19.06 -33.66
CA PRO A 374 -25.46 -19.88 -34.07
C PRO A 374 -25.35 -20.48 -35.47
N ALA A 375 -24.66 -19.79 -36.40
CA ALA A 375 -24.52 -20.24 -37.79
C ALA A 375 -23.57 -21.45 -37.91
N GLN A 376 -22.59 -21.57 -37.01
CA GLN A 376 -21.61 -22.67 -36.99
C GLN A 376 -22.02 -23.80 -36.04
N PHE A 377 -22.88 -23.51 -35.05
CA PHE A 377 -23.43 -24.49 -34.10
C PHE A 377 -24.96 -24.64 -34.25
N PRO A 378 -25.45 -25.22 -35.36
CA PRO A 378 -26.88 -25.36 -35.59
C PRO A 378 -27.54 -26.27 -34.54
N GLY A 379 -28.62 -25.78 -33.94
CA GLY A 379 -29.36 -26.52 -32.90
C GLY A 379 -28.80 -26.37 -31.48
N MET A 380 -27.86 -25.46 -31.26
CA MET A 380 -27.49 -25.05 -29.91
C MET A 380 -28.69 -24.44 -29.17
N LYS A 381 -28.79 -24.71 -27.87
CA LYS A 381 -29.85 -24.17 -27.01
C LYS A 381 -29.44 -22.87 -26.33
N ASN A 382 -28.21 -22.84 -25.80
CA ASN A 382 -27.69 -21.69 -25.07
C ASN A 382 -26.43 -21.13 -25.76
N PRO A 383 -26.49 -19.94 -26.42
CA PRO A 383 -25.35 -19.31 -27.09
C PRO A 383 -24.26 -18.82 -26.13
N HIS A 384 -24.58 -18.66 -24.84
CA HIS A 384 -23.76 -17.99 -23.84
C HIS A 384 -22.78 -18.93 -23.12
N LEU A 385 -22.82 -20.22 -23.46
CA LEU A 385 -21.94 -21.25 -22.91
C LEU A 385 -20.92 -21.69 -23.94
N LEU A 386 -19.69 -21.87 -23.50
CA LEU A 386 -18.63 -22.56 -24.24
C LEU A 386 -18.34 -23.88 -23.54
N TYR A 387 -18.83 -24.99 -24.09
CA TYR A 387 -18.59 -26.30 -23.48
C TYR A 387 -17.10 -26.70 -23.54
N GLY A 388 -16.60 -27.37 -22.50
CA GLY A 388 -15.19 -27.80 -22.42
C GLY A 388 -14.76 -28.67 -23.60
N GLU A 389 -15.66 -29.46 -24.16
CA GLU A 389 -15.43 -30.31 -25.35
C GLU A 389 -15.19 -29.50 -26.63
N VAL A 390 -15.80 -28.32 -26.72
CA VAL A 390 -15.61 -27.38 -27.83
C VAL A 390 -14.35 -26.55 -27.60
N TRP A 391 -14.04 -26.23 -26.34
CA TRP A 391 -12.89 -25.42 -25.99
C TRP A 391 -11.55 -26.15 -26.15
N LYS A 392 -11.50 -27.42 -25.75
CA LYS A 392 -10.28 -28.25 -25.81
C LYS A 392 -9.56 -28.20 -27.18
N PRO A 393 -10.20 -28.50 -28.32
CA PRO A 393 -9.53 -28.44 -29.63
C PRO A 393 -9.20 -27.02 -30.09
N ALA A 394 -9.89 -25.99 -29.57
CA ALA A 394 -9.57 -24.60 -29.87
C ALA A 394 -8.31 -24.14 -29.11
N LEU A 395 -8.17 -24.53 -27.84
CA LEU A 395 -6.96 -24.29 -27.04
C LEU A 395 -5.71 -24.89 -27.69
N GLU A 396 -5.79 -26.13 -28.17
CA GLU A 396 -4.69 -26.81 -28.86
C GLU A 396 -4.21 -26.01 -30.10
N GLN A 397 -5.15 -25.47 -30.87
CA GLN A 397 -4.86 -24.65 -32.05
C GLN A 397 -4.29 -23.27 -31.69
N VAL A 398 -4.80 -22.63 -30.63
CA VAL A 398 -4.28 -21.35 -30.15
C VAL A 398 -2.84 -21.50 -29.63
N ALA A 399 -2.58 -22.51 -28.81
CA ALA A 399 -1.24 -22.77 -28.29
C ALA A 399 -0.22 -23.02 -29.41
N THR A 400 -0.59 -23.88 -30.37
CA THR A 400 0.29 -24.23 -31.50
C THR A 400 0.57 -23.03 -32.43
N ASN A 401 -0.46 -22.25 -32.76
CA ASN A 401 -0.36 -21.24 -33.83
C ASN A 401 -0.04 -19.83 -33.34
N LEU A 402 -0.38 -19.48 -32.09
CA LEU A 402 -0.18 -18.14 -31.54
C LEU A 402 0.95 -18.10 -30.50
N LEU A 403 1.02 -19.08 -29.61
CA LEU A 403 2.01 -19.10 -28.53
C LEU A 403 3.32 -19.81 -28.93
N GLY A 404 3.34 -20.51 -30.07
CA GLY A 404 4.48 -21.30 -30.51
C GLY A 404 4.80 -22.48 -29.58
N GLU A 405 3.89 -22.79 -28.65
CA GLU A 405 3.99 -23.89 -27.71
C GLU A 405 3.24 -25.10 -28.26
N SER A 406 3.98 -26.16 -28.62
CA SER A 406 3.38 -27.41 -29.07
C SER A 406 3.52 -28.56 -28.07
N GLU A 407 4.41 -28.45 -27.07
CA GLU A 407 4.70 -29.52 -26.10
C GLU A 407 5.13 -28.93 -24.74
N GLY A 408 4.58 -29.46 -23.64
CA GLY A 408 4.90 -29.04 -22.25
C GLY A 408 3.91 -29.57 -21.22
N GLU A 409 4.37 -29.85 -19.99
CA GLU A 409 3.52 -30.38 -18.90
C GLU A 409 2.38 -29.41 -18.53
N PHE A 410 2.65 -28.11 -18.58
CA PHE A 410 1.66 -27.05 -18.37
C PHE A 410 0.56 -27.07 -19.43
N LEU A 411 0.92 -27.02 -20.71
CA LEU A 411 -0.03 -27.05 -21.82
C LEU A 411 -0.86 -28.35 -21.85
N THR A 412 -0.21 -29.48 -21.56
CA THR A 412 -0.89 -30.78 -21.44
C THR A 412 -1.89 -30.76 -20.28
N GLY A 413 -1.50 -30.21 -19.12
CA GLY A 413 -2.37 -30.01 -17.96
C GLY A 413 -3.57 -29.12 -18.26
N LEU A 414 -3.37 -28.02 -18.99
CA LEU A 414 -4.41 -27.07 -19.40
C LEU A 414 -5.44 -27.72 -20.34
N VAL A 415 -4.95 -28.35 -21.41
CA VAL A 415 -5.75 -29.00 -22.47
C VAL A 415 -6.50 -30.23 -21.93
N ASP A 416 -5.85 -31.07 -21.13
CA ASP A 416 -6.53 -32.23 -20.51
C ASP A 416 -7.46 -31.82 -19.39
N GLY A 417 -7.12 -30.79 -18.63
CA GLY A 417 -7.97 -30.26 -17.59
C GLY A 417 -9.25 -29.61 -18.12
N ALA A 418 -9.25 -29.05 -19.35
CA ALA A 418 -10.47 -28.54 -19.99
C ALA A 418 -11.55 -29.62 -20.17
N GLY A 419 -11.15 -30.90 -20.20
CA GLY A 419 -12.08 -32.03 -20.22
C GLY A 419 -12.91 -32.20 -18.92
N TYR A 420 -12.49 -31.59 -17.81
CA TYR A 420 -13.21 -31.63 -16.52
C TYR A 420 -14.14 -30.43 -16.32
N VAL A 421 -14.08 -29.44 -17.21
CA VAL A 421 -14.99 -28.30 -17.23
C VAL A 421 -16.20 -28.66 -18.08
N ASP A 422 -17.39 -28.40 -17.55
CA ASP A 422 -18.66 -28.57 -18.26
C ASP A 422 -18.78 -27.45 -19.31
N PHE A 423 -18.74 -26.21 -18.83
CA PHE A 423 -18.78 -25.02 -19.66
C PHE A 423 -18.06 -23.82 -19.04
N TYR A 424 -17.71 -22.88 -19.90
CA TYR A 424 -17.25 -21.54 -19.57
C TYR A 424 -18.32 -20.53 -19.96
N THR A 425 -18.39 -19.42 -19.23
CA THR A 425 -19.22 -18.26 -19.57
C THR A 425 -18.52 -16.98 -19.16
N VAL A 426 -18.79 -15.89 -19.89
CA VAL A 426 -18.27 -14.55 -19.64
C VAL A 426 -19.45 -13.61 -19.52
N GLY A 427 -19.41 -12.69 -18.58
CA GLY A 427 -20.46 -11.69 -18.42
C GLY A 427 -19.97 -10.46 -17.70
N THR A 428 -20.90 -9.59 -17.36
CA THR A 428 -20.63 -8.30 -16.73
C THR A 428 -21.53 -8.05 -15.53
N PHE A 429 -21.02 -7.25 -14.61
CA PHE A 429 -21.81 -6.62 -13.56
C PHE A 429 -21.26 -5.22 -13.28
N THR A 430 -22.08 -4.36 -12.69
CA THR A 430 -21.66 -3.01 -12.32
C THR A 430 -21.15 -2.99 -10.88
N SER A 431 -19.93 -2.48 -10.70
CA SER A 431 -19.30 -2.21 -9.41
C SER A 431 -19.23 -0.71 -9.12
N PRO A 432 -19.40 -0.27 -7.85
CA PRO A 432 -19.09 1.10 -7.47
C PRO A 432 -17.58 1.37 -7.52
N GLN A 433 -17.17 2.42 -8.25
CA GLN A 433 -15.83 2.99 -8.16
C GLN A 433 -15.84 4.27 -7.32
N LEU A 434 -15.01 4.32 -6.28
CA LEU A 434 -15.02 5.41 -5.28
C LEU A 434 -13.98 6.51 -5.54
N PHE A 435 -13.41 6.56 -6.74
CA PHE A 435 -12.56 7.66 -7.19
C PHE A 435 -12.97 8.12 -8.59
N PRO A 436 -12.83 9.43 -8.90
CA PRO A 436 -13.07 9.95 -10.24
C PRO A 436 -11.94 9.54 -11.19
N ARG A 437 -12.28 9.23 -12.44
CA ARG A 437 -11.30 9.03 -13.53
C ARG A 437 -11.10 10.32 -14.32
N ASN A 438 -12.18 11.05 -14.56
CA ASN A 438 -12.22 12.20 -15.44
C ASN A 438 -12.73 13.43 -14.69
N ASP A 439 -12.35 14.61 -15.16
CA ASP A 439 -12.91 15.89 -14.71
C ASP A 439 -14.32 16.16 -15.29
N GLU A 440 -14.87 17.35 -15.05
CA GLU A 440 -16.21 17.73 -15.53
C GLU A 440 -16.28 17.85 -17.05
N GLU A 441 -15.14 18.11 -17.71
CA GLU A 441 -14.99 18.20 -19.15
C GLU A 441 -14.80 16.82 -19.82
N GLY A 442 -14.55 15.78 -19.04
CA GLY A 442 -14.32 14.41 -19.51
C GLY A 442 -12.85 14.08 -19.77
N GLU A 443 -11.92 14.95 -19.40
CA GLU A 443 -10.48 14.71 -19.53
C GLU A 443 -9.96 13.87 -18.36
N LEU A 444 -8.95 13.03 -18.59
CA LEU A 444 -8.40 12.13 -17.57
C LEU A 444 -7.71 12.94 -16.46
N LEU A 445 -8.10 12.69 -15.21
CA LEU A 445 -7.47 13.30 -14.04
C LEU A 445 -6.06 12.76 -13.82
N PRO A 446 -5.14 13.57 -13.27
CA PRO A 446 -3.85 13.05 -12.84
C PRO A 446 -4.02 12.03 -11.71
N LEU A 447 -3.13 11.04 -11.63
CA LEU A 447 -3.28 9.92 -10.69
C LEU A 447 -3.41 10.35 -9.21
N HIS A 448 -2.77 11.45 -8.80
CA HIS A 448 -2.89 11.97 -7.43
C HIS A 448 -4.27 12.53 -7.08
N ASP A 449 -5.14 12.76 -8.06
CA ASP A 449 -6.54 13.17 -7.87
C ASP A 449 -7.52 12.01 -8.07
N GLN A 450 -7.05 10.86 -8.55
CA GLN A 450 -7.82 9.61 -8.65
C GLN A 450 -7.70 8.84 -7.33
N VAL A 451 -8.26 9.40 -6.25
CA VAL A 451 -8.18 8.87 -4.89
C VAL A 451 -9.56 8.70 -4.25
N TRP A 452 -9.69 7.77 -3.32
CA TRP A 452 -10.91 7.57 -2.54
C TRP A 452 -11.15 8.77 -1.60
N PRO A 453 -12.41 8.99 -1.17
CA PRO A 453 -12.68 9.94 -0.11
C PRO A 453 -11.92 9.59 1.17
N ALA A 454 -11.54 10.61 1.94
CA ALA A 454 -10.77 10.41 3.17
C ALA A 454 -11.58 9.73 4.28
N ASP A 455 -12.89 10.01 4.37
CA ASP A 455 -13.82 9.33 5.26
C ASP A 455 -14.56 8.24 4.48
N LEU A 456 -14.48 7.01 4.99
CA LEU A 456 -15.05 5.82 4.36
C LEU A 456 -16.30 5.30 5.08
N ASN A 457 -16.81 6.04 6.06
CA ASN A 457 -17.93 5.58 6.89
C ASN A 457 -19.29 6.09 6.44
N GLU A 458 -19.36 7.21 5.72
CA GLU A 458 -20.61 7.85 5.33
C GLU A 458 -20.48 8.49 3.94
N GLY A 459 -21.60 8.65 3.24
CA GLY A 459 -21.66 9.43 1.99
C GLY A 459 -20.94 8.81 0.79
N LEU A 460 -20.55 7.54 0.81
CA LEU A 460 -19.81 6.92 -0.29
C LEU A 460 -20.56 6.98 -1.63
N THR A 461 -21.89 6.87 -1.59
CA THR A 461 -22.74 6.96 -2.80
C THR A 461 -22.55 8.28 -3.55
N THR A 462 -22.26 9.41 -2.89
CA THR A 462 -22.02 10.69 -3.60
C THR A 462 -20.66 10.77 -4.28
N HIS A 463 -19.74 9.88 -3.92
CA HIS A 463 -18.41 9.77 -4.53
C HIS A 463 -18.33 8.63 -5.55
N ALA A 464 -19.33 7.75 -5.57
CA ALA A 464 -19.34 6.56 -6.40
C ALA A 464 -19.76 6.85 -7.84
N ARG A 465 -19.11 6.15 -8.77
CA ARG A 465 -19.54 6.02 -10.16
C ARG A 465 -19.65 4.55 -10.53
N GLY A 466 -20.49 4.21 -11.51
CA GLY A 466 -20.60 2.84 -12.00
C GLY A 466 -19.43 2.47 -12.90
N GLU A 467 -18.93 1.26 -12.72
CA GLU A 467 -17.91 0.63 -13.55
C GLU A 467 -18.36 -0.76 -14.00
N THR A 468 -18.28 -1.03 -15.30
CA THR A 468 -18.51 -2.37 -15.84
C THR A 468 -17.32 -3.26 -15.48
N VAL A 469 -17.59 -4.31 -14.71
CA VAL A 469 -16.60 -5.35 -14.38
C VAL A 469 -16.94 -6.61 -15.16
N TYR A 470 -15.95 -7.13 -15.87
CA TYR A 470 -16.07 -8.39 -16.62
C TYR A 470 -15.67 -9.56 -15.73
N TYR A 471 -16.46 -10.63 -15.76
CA TYR A 471 -16.12 -11.89 -15.12
C TYR A 471 -15.95 -13.01 -16.15
N SER A 472 -15.10 -13.97 -15.81
CA SER A 472 -14.97 -15.25 -16.51
C SER A 472 -15.23 -16.37 -15.51
N LEU A 473 -16.17 -17.25 -15.82
CA LEU A 473 -16.62 -18.34 -14.97
C LEU A 473 -16.43 -19.68 -15.69
N SER A 474 -15.86 -20.65 -14.99
CA SER A 474 -15.80 -22.05 -15.42
C SER A 474 -16.59 -22.91 -14.43
N ILE A 475 -17.46 -23.78 -14.94
CA ILE A 475 -18.26 -24.70 -14.13
C ILE A 475 -17.74 -26.14 -14.31
N PRO A 476 -17.48 -26.88 -13.22
CA PRO A 476 -17.01 -28.25 -13.31
C PRO A 476 -18.12 -29.18 -13.78
N ARG A 477 -17.72 -30.27 -14.43
CA ARG A 477 -18.62 -31.36 -14.82
C ARG A 477 -19.34 -31.99 -13.63
N LYS A 478 -20.60 -32.37 -13.84
CA LYS A 478 -21.44 -33.04 -12.84
C LYS A 478 -20.81 -34.33 -12.32
N GLU A 479 -20.05 -35.04 -13.13
CA GLU A 479 -19.40 -36.31 -12.77
C GLU A 479 -18.28 -36.17 -11.74
N VAL A 480 -17.69 -34.97 -11.62
CA VAL A 480 -16.58 -34.69 -10.71
C VAL A 480 -16.91 -33.68 -9.63
N SER A 481 -18.16 -33.20 -9.60
CA SER A 481 -18.63 -32.13 -8.71
C SER A 481 -19.88 -32.56 -7.95
N VAL A 482 -20.14 -31.89 -6.82
CA VAL A 482 -21.40 -31.99 -6.07
C VAL A 482 -22.63 -31.57 -6.89
N ARG A 483 -22.43 -30.92 -8.05
CA ARG A 483 -23.48 -30.70 -9.06
C ARG A 483 -24.17 -32.00 -9.48
N GLY A 484 -23.45 -33.13 -9.53
CA GLY A 484 -24.06 -34.45 -9.79
C GLY A 484 -25.07 -34.90 -8.73
N GLU A 485 -25.05 -34.28 -7.54
CA GLU A 485 -26.02 -34.50 -6.47
C GLU A 485 -27.16 -33.47 -6.47
N GLY A 486 -27.22 -32.58 -7.47
CA GLY A 486 -28.17 -31.47 -7.53
C GLY A 486 -27.85 -30.31 -6.58
N LYS A 487 -26.57 -30.18 -6.17
CA LYS A 487 -26.09 -29.10 -5.30
C LYS A 487 -25.19 -28.12 -6.07
N PRO A 488 -25.20 -26.84 -5.71
CA PRO A 488 -24.31 -25.84 -6.31
C PRO A 488 -22.84 -26.18 -6.01
N ALA A 489 -21.95 -25.91 -6.95
CA ALA A 489 -20.51 -26.13 -6.78
C ALA A 489 -19.91 -25.11 -5.78
N PRO A 490 -18.90 -25.51 -4.99
CA PRO A 490 -18.02 -24.55 -4.31
C PRO A 490 -17.30 -23.67 -5.34
N ILE A 491 -16.95 -22.45 -4.94
CA ILE A 491 -16.40 -21.42 -5.83
C ILE A 491 -14.99 -21.06 -5.38
N VAL A 492 -14.06 -21.00 -6.33
CA VAL A 492 -12.75 -20.37 -6.17
C VAL A 492 -12.76 -19.05 -6.92
N ILE A 493 -12.71 -17.94 -6.18
CA ILE A 493 -12.41 -16.63 -6.76
C ILE A 493 -10.92 -16.57 -7.04
N ALA A 494 -10.54 -16.41 -8.29
CA ALA A 494 -9.15 -16.42 -8.72
C ALA A 494 -8.69 -15.01 -9.14
N GLY A 495 -7.63 -14.52 -8.49
CA GLY A 495 -6.97 -13.25 -8.80
C GLY A 495 -5.80 -13.41 -9.75
N HIS A 496 -5.69 -12.51 -10.73
CA HIS A 496 -4.64 -12.53 -11.76
C HIS A 496 -3.40 -11.74 -11.32
N GLY A 497 -2.27 -11.97 -12.00
CA GLY A 497 -1.02 -11.27 -11.75
C GLY A 497 -1.07 -9.79 -12.16
N TYR A 498 -0.02 -9.04 -11.78
CA TYR A 498 0.18 -7.66 -12.23
C TYR A 498 0.33 -7.63 -13.76
N THR A 499 -0.29 -6.64 -14.41
CA THR A 499 -0.41 -6.45 -15.87
C THR A 499 -1.16 -7.55 -16.64
N SER A 500 -1.66 -8.56 -15.93
CA SER A 500 -2.44 -9.66 -16.50
C SER A 500 -3.95 -9.35 -16.50
N ASN A 501 -4.80 -10.37 -16.63
CA ASN A 501 -6.24 -10.25 -16.69
C ASN A 501 -6.96 -11.53 -16.27
N ARG A 502 -8.30 -11.49 -16.24
CA ARG A 502 -9.17 -12.59 -15.80
C ARG A 502 -9.04 -13.91 -16.58
N PHE A 503 -8.29 -13.97 -17.69
CA PHE A 503 -8.09 -15.22 -18.44
C PHE A 503 -6.87 -16.01 -18.03
N GLU A 504 -5.85 -15.36 -17.46
CA GLU A 504 -4.74 -16.07 -16.83
C GLU A 504 -5.28 -17.05 -15.78
N VAL A 505 -6.22 -16.58 -14.97
CA VAL A 505 -6.80 -17.40 -13.90
C VAL A 505 -7.66 -18.55 -14.43
N MET A 506 -8.24 -18.41 -15.63
CA MET A 506 -8.94 -19.50 -16.30
C MET A 506 -7.99 -20.63 -16.71
N GLN A 507 -6.68 -20.41 -16.77
CA GLN A 507 -5.73 -21.51 -17.01
C GLN A 507 -5.68 -22.49 -15.83
N PHE A 508 -5.93 -22.01 -14.60
CA PHE A 508 -6.03 -22.85 -13.41
C PHE A 508 -7.39 -23.53 -13.26
N SER A 509 -8.44 -23.04 -13.96
CA SER A 509 -9.79 -23.62 -13.89
C SER A 509 -9.81 -25.11 -14.23
N SER A 510 -9.05 -25.49 -15.25
CA SER A 510 -8.85 -26.85 -15.72
C SER A 510 -8.31 -27.80 -14.63
N TYR A 511 -7.47 -27.30 -13.72
CA TYR A 511 -6.95 -28.07 -12.59
C TYR A 511 -7.95 -28.12 -11.44
N ILE A 512 -8.53 -26.98 -11.10
CA ILE A 512 -9.49 -26.83 -9.99
C ILE A 512 -10.79 -27.62 -10.25
N ALA A 513 -11.25 -27.68 -11.50
CA ALA A 513 -12.43 -28.43 -11.90
C ALA A 513 -12.30 -29.94 -11.64
N ARG A 514 -11.08 -30.51 -11.63
CA ARG A 514 -10.83 -31.92 -11.25
C ARG A 514 -11.21 -32.21 -9.79
N HIS A 515 -11.26 -31.17 -8.97
CA HIS A 515 -11.69 -31.22 -7.59
C HIS A 515 -13.15 -30.79 -7.40
N GLY A 516 -13.91 -30.65 -8.50
CA GLY A 516 -15.35 -30.41 -8.46
C GLY A 516 -15.76 -28.98 -8.11
N MET A 517 -14.84 -28.02 -8.20
CA MET A 517 -15.08 -26.61 -7.86
C MET A 517 -15.19 -25.74 -9.11
N ALA A 518 -16.04 -24.72 -9.03
CA ALA A 518 -16.13 -23.64 -10.01
C ALA A 518 -15.00 -22.62 -9.80
N VAL A 519 -14.60 -21.93 -10.86
CA VAL A 519 -13.61 -20.85 -10.80
C VAL A 519 -14.18 -19.62 -11.45
N ILE A 520 -14.10 -18.50 -10.74
CA ILE A 520 -14.52 -17.19 -11.25
C ILE A 520 -13.39 -16.17 -11.08
N GLY A 521 -13.09 -15.43 -12.14
CA GLY A 521 -12.11 -14.34 -12.14
C GLY A 521 -12.72 -13.06 -12.68
N ILE A 522 -12.24 -11.91 -12.22
CA ILE A 522 -12.61 -10.59 -12.73
C ILE A 522 -11.36 -9.80 -13.11
N ASP A 523 -11.50 -8.82 -14.00
CA ASP A 523 -10.42 -7.88 -14.26
C ASP A 523 -10.31 -6.87 -13.12
N GLY A 524 -9.07 -6.63 -12.68
CA GLY A 524 -8.75 -5.51 -11.80
C GLY A 524 -9.02 -4.15 -12.46
N PRO A 525 -9.09 -3.08 -11.66
CA PRO A 525 -9.13 -1.72 -12.19
C PRO A 525 -8.01 -1.50 -13.21
N SER A 526 -8.35 -0.98 -14.39
CA SER A 526 -7.45 -0.78 -15.55
C SER A 526 -6.80 -2.04 -16.14
N HIS A 527 -7.15 -3.25 -15.69
CA HIS A 527 -6.54 -4.48 -16.21
C HIS A 527 -7.31 -5.02 -17.41
N GLY A 528 -6.59 -5.70 -18.29
CA GLY A 528 -7.14 -6.21 -19.52
C GLY A 528 -6.12 -6.85 -20.44
N ILE A 529 -6.43 -6.90 -21.73
CA ILE A 529 -5.59 -7.54 -22.73
C ILE A 529 -4.77 -6.47 -23.46
N SER A 530 -3.46 -6.53 -23.24
CA SER A 530 -2.47 -5.70 -23.91
C SER A 530 -1.84 -6.48 -25.07
N ILE A 531 -2.49 -6.47 -26.24
CA ILE A 531 -1.97 -7.09 -27.47
C ILE A 531 -2.08 -6.11 -28.64
N GLY A 532 -1.17 -6.24 -29.60
CA GLY A 532 -1.16 -5.37 -30.78
C GLY A 532 -2.36 -5.61 -31.70
N THR A 533 -2.74 -4.60 -32.48
CA THR A 533 -3.88 -4.67 -33.42
C THR A 533 -3.76 -5.82 -34.44
N GLY A 534 -2.53 -6.16 -34.85
CA GLY A 534 -2.26 -7.29 -35.75
C GLY A 534 -2.54 -8.65 -35.12
N GLU A 535 -2.09 -8.86 -33.88
CA GLU A 535 -2.31 -10.09 -33.12
C GLU A 535 -3.79 -10.27 -32.79
N LEU A 536 -4.45 -9.18 -32.39
CA LEU A 536 -5.89 -9.12 -32.16
C LEU A 536 -6.67 -9.60 -33.39
N THR A 537 -6.29 -9.11 -34.57
CA THR A 537 -6.93 -9.47 -35.85
C THR A 537 -6.74 -10.95 -36.16
N LEU A 538 -5.53 -11.48 -35.95
CA LEU A 538 -5.23 -12.90 -36.17
C LEU A 538 -6.01 -13.80 -35.19
N ALA A 539 -6.05 -13.45 -33.91
CA ALA A 539 -6.80 -14.18 -32.89
C ALA A 539 -8.29 -14.24 -33.25
N LYS A 540 -8.90 -13.10 -33.59
CA LYS A 540 -10.31 -13.05 -34.02
C LYS A 540 -10.56 -13.91 -35.27
N ALA A 541 -9.65 -13.89 -36.25
CA ALA A 541 -9.79 -14.70 -37.45
C ALA A 541 -9.72 -16.21 -37.17
N LEU A 542 -8.79 -16.64 -36.31
CA LEU A 542 -8.64 -18.03 -35.89
C LEU A 542 -9.90 -18.54 -35.16
N PHE A 543 -10.38 -17.79 -34.17
CA PHE A 543 -11.59 -18.15 -33.43
C PHE A 543 -12.84 -18.16 -34.32
N SER A 544 -12.97 -17.17 -35.21
CA SER A 544 -14.09 -17.11 -36.16
C SER A 544 -14.14 -18.33 -37.09
N GLY A 545 -12.97 -18.81 -37.55
CA GLY A 545 -12.86 -20.03 -38.35
C GLY A 545 -13.36 -21.30 -37.66
N MET A 546 -13.44 -21.28 -36.32
CA MET A 546 -13.95 -22.37 -35.49
C MET A 546 -15.40 -22.14 -35.01
N GLY A 547 -16.06 -21.07 -35.45
CA GLY A 547 -17.37 -20.64 -34.93
C GLY A 547 -17.32 -20.01 -33.53
N LEU A 548 -16.13 -19.69 -33.05
CA LEU A 548 -15.85 -19.11 -31.74
C LEU A 548 -15.56 -17.60 -31.83
N GLY A 549 -15.96 -16.94 -32.91
CA GLY A 549 -15.87 -15.48 -33.03
C GLY A 549 -16.44 -14.73 -31.81
N PRO A 550 -17.65 -15.11 -31.33
CA PRO A 550 -18.20 -14.53 -30.10
C PRO A 550 -17.34 -14.79 -28.85
N THR A 551 -16.75 -15.99 -28.69
CA THR A 551 -15.73 -16.22 -27.64
C THR A 551 -14.61 -15.20 -27.76
N ALA A 552 -14.05 -14.97 -28.96
CA ALA A 552 -12.98 -13.99 -29.12
C ALA A 552 -13.42 -12.59 -28.67
N ASP A 553 -14.60 -12.13 -29.06
CA ASP A 553 -15.11 -10.82 -28.64
C ASP A 553 -15.34 -10.74 -27.12
N ALA A 554 -15.86 -11.80 -26.50
CA ALA A 554 -16.03 -11.89 -25.05
C ALA A 554 -14.70 -11.93 -24.29
N LEU A 555 -13.72 -12.67 -24.82
CA LEU A 555 -12.35 -12.72 -24.29
C LEU A 555 -11.67 -11.35 -24.41
N LEU A 556 -11.91 -10.61 -25.49
CA LEU A 556 -11.24 -9.34 -25.80
C LEU A 556 -11.93 -8.10 -25.21
N SER A 557 -12.99 -8.28 -24.43
CA SER A 557 -13.61 -7.20 -23.65
C SER A 557 -12.89 -7.09 -22.31
N ASP A 558 -12.54 -5.89 -21.86
CA ASP A 558 -11.78 -5.67 -20.63
C ASP A 558 -11.90 -4.23 -20.10
N ARG A 559 -11.15 -3.91 -19.04
CA ARG A 559 -11.12 -2.60 -18.38
C ARG A 559 -9.86 -1.79 -18.70
N ALA A 560 -8.96 -2.30 -19.54
CA ALA A 560 -7.73 -1.60 -19.89
C ALA A 560 -8.00 -0.51 -20.93
N PHE A 561 -7.23 0.55 -20.87
CA PHE A 561 -7.26 1.67 -21.81
C PHE A 561 -5.84 2.09 -22.16
N ASP A 562 -5.69 2.81 -23.26
CA ASP A 562 -4.41 3.39 -23.67
C ASP A 562 -4.12 4.60 -22.77
N GLN A 563 -3.11 4.48 -21.92
CA GLN A 563 -2.71 5.50 -20.96
C GLN A 563 -1.57 6.38 -21.49
N ASN A 564 -0.84 5.90 -22.50
CA ASN A 564 0.39 6.53 -22.98
C ASN A 564 0.26 7.14 -24.40
N GLY A 565 -0.83 6.84 -25.11
CA GLY A 565 -1.18 7.37 -26.43
C GLY A 565 -0.51 6.65 -27.61
N ASP A 566 -0.08 5.40 -27.45
CA ASP A 566 0.59 4.60 -28.49
C ASP A 566 -0.35 3.66 -29.28
N ASP A 567 -1.66 3.82 -29.09
CA ASP A 567 -2.72 2.97 -29.66
C ASP A 567 -2.72 1.51 -29.11
N VAL A 568 -2.00 1.23 -28.03
CA VAL A 568 -2.01 -0.04 -27.31
C VAL A 568 -2.59 0.16 -25.90
N ARG A 569 -3.39 -0.80 -25.43
CA ARG A 569 -3.95 -0.74 -24.08
C ARG A 569 -2.89 -1.10 -23.04
N ASP A 570 -2.80 -0.30 -21.98
CA ASP A 570 -1.86 -0.51 -20.88
C ASP A 570 -2.55 -1.22 -19.71
N SER A 571 -2.43 -2.55 -19.67
CA SER A 571 -3.05 -3.36 -18.61
C SER A 571 -2.43 -3.05 -17.24
N GLY A 572 -3.21 -2.44 -16.36
CA GLY A 572 -2.84 -2.19 -14.98
C GLY A 572 -1.71 -1.18 -14.76
N ALA A 573 -1.36 -0.36 -15.76
CA ALA A 573 -0.18 0.53 -15.67
C ALA A 573 -0.25 1.60 -14.57
N ASP A 574 -1.46 1.90 -14.07
CA ASP A 574 -1.71 2.81 -12.95
C ASP A 574 -1.85 2.10 -11.60
N PHE A 575 -1.73 0.76 -11.55
CA PHE A 575 -1.99 0.00 -10.32
C PHE A 575 -0.87 0.16 -9.27
N TRP A 576 0.39 0.06 -9.69
CA TRP A 576 1.56 0.28 -8.83
C TRP A 576 2.31 1.52 -9.31
N THR A 577 2.23 2.62 -8.57
CA THR A 577 2.87 3.89 -8.94
C THR A 577 3.46 4.60 -7.72
N SER A 578 4.30 5.62 -7.97
CA SER A 578 4.78 6.53 -6.91
C SER A 578 3.68 7.38 -6.27
N TYR A 579 2.47 7.45 -6.85
CA TYR A 579 1.32 8.15 -6.27
C TYR A 579 0.69 7.32 -5.15
N LEU A 580 1.26 7.40 -3.94
CA LEU A 580 0.97 6.49 -2.82
C LEU A 580 -0.53 6.29 -2.52
N PHE A 581 -1.33 7.36 -2.54
CA PHE A 581 -2.77 7.28 -2.28
C PHE A 581 -3.54 6.63 -3.43
N HIS A 582 -3.15 6.89 -4.68
CA HIS A 582 -3.72 6.22 -5.84
C HIS A 582 -3.44 4.73 -5.80
N THR A 583 -2.17 4.34 -5.57
CA THR A 583 -1.76 2.94 -5.42
C THR A 583 -2.55 2.24 -4.30
N ARG A 584 -2.68 2.88 -3.13
CA ARG A 584 -3.52 2.38 -2.03
C ARG A 584 -4.96 2.17 -2.47
N ASP A 585 -5.53 3.13 -3.18
CA ASP A 585 -6.94 3.14 -3.54
C ASP A 585 -7.26 2.26 -4.75
N MET A 586 -6.28 1.93 -5.61
CA MET A 586 -6.39 0.89 -6.63
C MET A 586 -6.51 -0.51 -6.01
N VAL A 587 -5.68 -0.81 -5.01
CA VAL A 587 -5.81 -2.05 -4.21
C VAL A 587 -7.17 -2.10 -3.52
N ARG A 588 -7.61 -0.98 -2.93
CA ARG A 588 -8.92 -0.90 -2.28
C ARG A 588 -10.07 -1.11 -3.24
N GLN A 589 -10.00 -0.48 -4.42
CA GLN A 589 -11.00 -0.61 -5.46
C GLN A 589 -11.10 -2.05 -5.96
N PHE A 590 -9.99 -2.74 -6.14
CA PHE A 590 -10.03 -4.12 -6.58
C PHE A 590 -10.68 -5.03 -5.52
N ALA A 591 -10.41 -4.80 -4.23
CA ALA A 591 -11.11 -5.52 -3.17
C ALA A 591 -12.61 -5.23 -3.14
N LEU A 592 -13.01 -3.97 -3.39
CA LEU A 592 -14.43 -3.59 -3.50
C LEU A 592 -15.13 -4.29 -4.66
N ASP A 593 -14.46 -4.40 -5.82
CA ASP A 593 -14.99 -5.13 -6.97
C ASP A 593 -15.21 -6.62 -6.64
N TYR A 594 -14.31 -7.23 -5.86
CA TYR A 594 -14.50 -8.60 -5.34
C TYR A 594 -15.63 -8.71 -4.31
N MET A 595 -15.78 -7.75 -3.39
CA MET A 595 -16.90 -7.74 -2.43
C MET A 595 -18.24 -7.63 -3.16
N GLN A 596 -18.31 -6.82 -4.23
CA GLN A 596 -19.51 -6.74 -5.08
C GLN A 596 -19.75 -8.06 -5.85
N LEU A 597 -18.71 -8.73 -6.33
CA LEU A 597 -18.82 -10.07 -6.92
C LEU A 597 -19.36 -11.11 -5.91
N ILE A 598 -18.85 -11.10 -4.68
CA ILE A 598 -19.35 -11.97 -3.60
C ILE A 598 -20.82 -11.68 -3.33
N ARG A 599 -21.19 -10.39 -3.22
CA ARG A 599 -22.58 -9.97 -3.03
C ARG A 599 -23.48 -10.40 -4.19
N LEU A 600 -22.98 -10.36 -5.43
CA LEU A 600 -23.64 -10.90 -6.61
C LEU A 600 -23.93 -12.40 -6.46
N ILE A 601 -22.91 -13.20 -6.15
CA ILE A 601 -23.06 -14.65 -5.92
C ILE A 601 -24.03 -14.94 -4.77
N LYS A 602 -23.93 -14.20 -3.66
CA LYS A 602 -24.84 -14.34 -2.51
C LYS A 602 -26.29 -13.93 -2.80
N SER A 603 -26.55 -13.31 -3.95
CA SER A 603 -27.90 -13.00 -4.40
C SER A 603 -28.60 -14.15 -5.16
N PHE A 604 -27.87 -15.23 -5.47
CA PHE A 604 -28.37 -16.42 -6.17
C PHE A 604 -29.04 -17.35 -5.16
N ASP A 605 -30.22 -16.95 -4.69
CA ASP A 605 -30.94 -17.55 -3.55
C ASP A 605 -31.89 -18.70 -3.91
N GLY A 606 -31.90 -19.12 -5.19
CA GLY A 606 -32.82 -20.13 -5.72
C GLY A 606 -34.27 -19.65 -5.93
N LYS A 607 -34.53 -18.35 -5.78
CA LYS A 607 -35.84 -17.74 -6.06
C LYS A 607 -35.72 -16.62 -7.09
N ARG A 608 -34.66 -15.81 -6.97
CA ARG A 608 -34.34 -14.76 -7.91
C ARG A 608 -34.16 -15.35 -9.31
N ARG A 609 -34.66 -14.63 -10.31
CA ARG A 609 -34.48 -14.96 -11.72
C ARG A 609 -33.66 -13.88 -12.41
N TRP A 610 -32.99 -14.26 -13.49
CA TRP A 610 -32.34 -13.30 -14.37
C TRP A 610 -33.34 -12.35 -15.01
N GLU A 611 -32.83 -11.23 -15.51
CA GLU A 611 -33.56 -10.44 -16.51
C GLU A 611 -33.32 -10.98 -17.94
N HIS A 612 -32.47 -12.00 -18.05
CA HIS A 612 -32.06 -12.66 -19.27
C HIS A 612 -32.76 -14.02 -19.42
N ASP A 613 -33.07 -14.38 -20.67
CA ASP A 613 -33.58 -15.69 -21.10
C ASP A 613 -32.42 -16.37 -21.85
N VAL A 614 -31.64 -17.20 -21.14
CA VAL A 614 -30.34 -17.68 -21.63
C VAL A 614 -30.46 -18.84 -22.61
N ASP A 615 -31.59 -19.56 -22.60
CA ASP A 615 -31.86 -20.65 -23.55
C ASP A 615 -32.92 -20.31 -24.63
N GLY A 616 -33.58 -19.16 -24.50
CA GLY A 616 -34.50 -18.61 -25.49
C GLY A 616 -35.88 -19.29 -25.49
N ASP A 617 -36.26 -19.99 -24.41
CA ASP A 617 -37.56 -20.65 -24.29
C ASP A 617 -38.71 -19.70 -23.90
N GLY A 618 -38.39 -18.44 -23.61
CA GLY A 618 -39.33 -17.40 -23.18
C GLY A 618 -39.52 -17.30 -21.66
N VAL A 619 -38.70 -17.99 -20.87
CA VAL A 619 -38.79 -18.04 -19.40
C VAL A 619 -37.42 -17.78 -18.75
N ASN A 620 -37.22 -16.57 -18.22
CA ASN A 620 -35.98 -16.20 -17.54
C ASN A 620 -35.55 -17.19 -16.44
N GLU A 621 -34.31 -17.68 -16.48
CA GLU A 621 -33.80 -18.73 -15.61
C GLU A 621 -33.56 -18.25 -14.17
N LEU A 622 -33.33 -19.20 -13.26
CA LEU A 622 -32.94 -18.88 -11.89
C LEU A 622 -31.55 -18.23 -11.88
N ALA A 623 -31.40 -17.25 -11.00
CA ALA A 623 -30.11 -16.65 -10.72
C ALA A 623 -29.15 -17.71 -10.15
N GLY A 624 -28.10 -18.03 -10.89
CA GLY A 624 -27.09 -19.06 -10.61
C GLY A 624 -27.22 -20.33 -11.46
N ASP A 625 -28.28 -20.45 -12.26
CA ASP A 625 -28.52 -21.54 -13.24
C ASP A 625 -28.12 -21.02 -14.64
N PHE A 626 -26.89 -21.30 -15.06
CA PHE A 626 -26.33 -20.81 -16.32
C PHE A 626 -26.61 -21.77 -17.49
N ASP A 627 -26.81 -23.07 -17.21
CA ASP A 627 -27.12 -24.07 -18.24
C ASP A 627 -28.61 -24.34 -18.46
N ALA A 628 -29.47 -23.61 -17.74
CA ALA A 628 -30.93 -23.62 -17.84
C ALA A 628 -31.54 -25.00 -17.57
N ASP A 629 -30.91 -25.81 -16.72
CA ASP A 629 -31.38 -27.16 -16.41
C ASP A 629 -32.33 -27.23 -15.20
N GLY A 630 -32.56 -26.09 -14.54
CA GLY A 630 -33.40 -25.94 -13.36
C GLY A 630 -32.68 -26.17 -12.03
N VAL A 631 -31.36 -26.40 -12.05
CA VAL A 631 -30.50 -26.57 -10.88
C VAL A 631 -29.44 -25.47 -10.87
N LEU A 632 -29.22 -24.84 -9.71
CA LEU A 632 -28.18 -23.81 -9.60
C LEU A 632 -26.79 -24.41 -9.74
N ASP A 633 -25.98 -23.86 -10.64
CA ASP A 633 -24.57 -24.21 -10.81
C ASP A 633 -23.71 -23.69 -9.66
N ILE A 634 -23.99 -22.44 -9.26
CA ILE A 634 -23.40 -21.73 -8.12
C ILE A 634 -24.50 -20.94 -7.42
N SER A 635 -24.40 -20.73 -6.11
CA SER A 635 -25.48 -20.08 -5.35
C SER A 635 -24.99 -19.33 -4.11
N ALA A 636 -25.93 -18.74 -3.37
CA ALA A 636 -25.67 -18.17 -2.05
C ALA A 636 -25.13 -19.19 -1.03
N GLU A 637 -25.42 -20.48 -1.22
CA GLU A 637 -24.98 -21.59 -0.36
C GLU A 637 -23.62 -22.17 -0.80
N SER A 638 -23.03 -21.69 -1.89
CA SER A 638 -21.69 -22.10 -2.29
C SER A 638 -20.65 -21.61 -1.28
N ASP A 639 -19.76 -22.51 -0.86
CA ASP A 639 -18.53 -22.16 -0.15
C ASP A 639 -17.64 -21.32 -1.08
N ILE A 640 -17.05 -20.25 -0.57
CA ILE A 640 -16.23 -19.31 -1.35
C ILE A 640 -14.79 -19.37 -0.85
N TYR A 641 -13.87 -19.73 -1.73
CA TYR A 641 -12.43 -19.72 -1.52
C TYR A 641 -11.79 -18.66 -2.40
N VAL A 642 -10.61 -18.15 -2.01
CA VAL A 642 -9.87 -17.16 -2.81
C VAL A 642 -8.45 -17.64 -3.07
N PHE A 643 -8.00 -17.50 -4.30
CA PHE A 643 -6.70 -17.98 -4.78
C PHE A 643 -6.08 -16.96 -5.73
N GLY A 644 -4.75 -16.88 -5.79
CA GLY A 644 -4.08 -16.11 -6.83
C GLY A 644 -2.57 -16.05 -6.66
N GLY A 645 -1.88 -15.78 -7.76
CA GLY A 645 -0.43 -15.57 -7.82
C GLY A 645 -0.07 -14.09 -7.93
N SER A 646 1.06 -13.66 -7.34
CA SER A 646 1.55 -12.27 -7.41
C SER A 646 0.45 -11.31 -6.93
N LEU A 647 -0.03 -10.37 -7.76
CA LEU A 647 -1.15 -9.48 -7.45
C LEU A 647 -2.40 -10.23 -6.97
N GLY A 648 -2.74 -11.37 -7.57
CA GLY A 648 -3.83 -12.21 -7.08
C GLY A 648 -3.59 -12.76 -5.68
N GLY A 649 -2.33 -13.04 -5.33
CA GLY A 649 -1.92 -13.43 -3.99
C GLY A 649 -2.09 -12.30 -2.99
N ILE A 650 -1.70 -11.07 -3.35
CA ILE A 650 -1.94 -9.83 -2.58
C ILE A 650 -3.45 -9.70 -2.29
N MET A 651 -4.25 -9.74 -3.35
CA MET A 651 -5.70 -9.55 -3.26
C MET A 651 -6.39 -10.65 -2.46
N SER A 652 -5.90 -11.90 -2.52
CA SER A 652 -6.44 -12.98 -1.70
C SER A 652 -6.25 -12.73 -0.19
N MET A 653 -5.10 -12.18 0.23
CA MET A 653 -4.88 -11.81 1.63
C MET A 653 -5.77 -10.64 2.05
N VAL A 654 -5.91 -9.62 1.20
CA VAL A 654 -6.78 -8.47 1.47
C VAL A 654 -8.22 -8.93 1.60
N LEU A 655 -8.73 -9.68 0.63
CA LEU A 655 -10.12 -10.12 0.58
C LEU A 655 -10.45 -11.05 1.75
N GLY A 656 -9.58 -12.00 2.08
CA GLY A 656 -9.74 -12.88 3.24
C GLY A 656 -9.74 -12.15 4.58
N ALA A 657 -9.18 -10.94 4.66
CA ALA A 657 -9.22 -10.13 5.87
C ALA A 657 -10.47 -9.24 5.98
N VAL A 658 -11.07 -8.83 4.85
CA VAL A 658 -12.15 -7.82 4.84
C VAL A 658 -13.55 -8.40 4.61
N ASP A 659 -13.67 -9.55 3.93
CA ASP A 659 -14.98 -10.16 3.63
C ASP A 659 -15.17 -11.51 4.37
N PRO A 660 -16.12 -11.59 5.33
CA PRO A 660 -16.36 -12.80 6.12
C PRO A 660 -17.02 -13.94 5.33
N ALA A 661 -17.45 -13.72 4.08
CA ALA A 661 -18.01 -14.78 3.25
C ALA A 661 -16.92 -15.73 2.68
N VAL A 662 -15.64 -15.35 2.80
CA VAL A 662 -14.49 -16.15 2.36
C VAL A 662 -14.14 -17.19 3.44
N GLU A 663 -14.20 -18.47 3.06
CA GLU A 663 -13.93 -19.59 3.97
C GLU A 663 -12.43 -19.87 4.12
N ALA A 664 -11.67 -19.77 3.02
CA ALA A 664 -10.22 -19.95 3.03
C ALA A 664 -9.53 -19.21 1.88
N ILE A 665 -8.25 -18.89 2.10
CA ILE A 665 -7.39 -18.23 1.11
C ILE A 665 -6.14 -19.06 0.82
N ALA A 666 -5.67 -18.99 -0.43
CA ALA A 666 -4.42 -19.60 -0.90
C ALA A 666 -3.56 -18.55 -1.64
N PRO A 667 -2.88 -17.65 -0.90
CA PRO A 667 -2.01 -16.64 -1.49
C PRO A 667 -0.72 -17.27 -2.01
N ILE A 668 -0.45 -17.15 -3.32
CA ILE A 668 0.83 -17.56 -3.92
C ILE A 668 1.65 -16.30 -4.21
N SER A 669 2.86 -16.23 -3.66
CA SER A 669 3.77 -15.09 -3.87
C SER A 669 3.12 -13.73 -3.60
N GLY A 670 2.24 -13.66 -2.59
CA GLY A 670 1.59 -12.42 -2.18
C GLY A 670 2.55 -11.43 -1.52
N GLY A 671 3.73 -11.87 -1.06
CA GLY A 671 4.70 -11.02 -0.40
C GLY A 671 4.25 -10.51 0.98
N GLY A 672 5.10 -9.71 1.62
CA GLY A 672 4.86 -9.07 2.91
C GLY A 672 5.69 -7.80 3.01
N GLY A 673 5.24 -6.82 3.80
CA GLY A 673 5.95 -5.53 3.92
C GLY A 673 6.03 -4.76 2.59
N TYR A 674 4.89 -4.38 2.01
CA TYR A 674 4.84 -3.71 0.69
C TYR A 674 5.68 -2.44 0.58
N GLY A 675 5.90 -1.72 1.69
CA GLY A 675 6.83 -0.59 1.72
C GLY A 675 8.29 -1.00 1.42
N ASP A 676 8.71 -2.20 1.84
CA ASP A 676 10.06 -2.75 1.62
C ASP A 676 10.20 -3.48 0.28
N MET A 677 9.08 -3.95 -0.30
CA MET A 677 9.13 -4.65 -1.60
C MET A 677 9.49 -3.71 -2.75
N GLY A 678 9.12 -2.43 -2.68
CA GLY A 678 9.41 -1.45 -3.73
C GLY A 678 10.90 -1.35 -4.05
N PRO A 679 11.75 -0.95 -3.09
CA PRO A 679 13.20 -0.81 -3.29
C PRO A 679 13.91 -2.10 -3.69
N ARG A 680 13.33 -3.27 -3.39
CA ARG A 680 13.96 -4.59 -3.63
C ARG A 680 13.42 -5.30 -4.85
N SER A 681 12.39 -4.75 -5.49
CA SER A 681 11.74 -5.39 -6.64
C SER A 681 12.58 -5.24 -7.90
N THR A 682 12.83 -6.38 -8.56
CA THR A 682 13.45 -6.44 -9.88
C THR A 682 12.43 -6.41 -11.02
N GLN A 683 11.14 -6.35 -10.70
CA GLN A 683 10.06 -6.39 -11.68
C GLN A 683 9.95 -5.04 -12.42
N GLY A 684 10.10 -5.07 -13.75
CA GLY A 684 10.08 -3.90 -14.64
C GLY A 684 9.01 -2.86 -14.31
N GLY A 685 7.74 -3.28 -14.33
CA GLY A 685 6.62 -2.38 -14.07
C GLY A 685 6.49 -1.89 -12.63
N VAL A 686 7.31 -2.36 -11.68
CA VAL A 686 7.32 -1.87 -10.29
C VAL A 686 8.42 -0.85 -10.11
N TYR A 687 9.68 -1.17 -10.41
CA TYR A 687 10.78 -0.23 -10.16
C TYR A 687 10.70 1.01 -11.08
N GLN A 688 10.23 0.85 -12.33
CA GLN A 688 10.04 1.97 -13.25
C GLN A 688 8.93 2.92 -12.79
N ALA A 689 7.80 2.37 -12.33
CA ALA A 689 6.63 3.15 -11.95
C ALA A 689 6.74 3.75 -10.53
N PHE A 690 7.51 3.09 -9.65
CA PHE A 690 7.71 3.50 -8.27
C PHE A 690 9.05 4.22 -8.07
N ILE A 691 10.17 3.51 -8.21
CA ILE A 691 11.51 4.00 -7.83
C ILE A 691 12.00 5.08 -8.80
N LEU A 692 12.05 4.79 -10.11
CA LEU A 692 12.61 5.73 -11.09
C LEU A 692 11.81 7.04 -11.16
N ARG A 693 10.51 6.99 -10.89
CA ARG A 693 9.63 8.17 -10.89
C ARG A 693 9.87 9.08 -9.68
N VAL A 694 10.28 8.52 -8.54
CA VAL A 694 10.62 9.29 -7.32
C VAL A 694 12.04 9.87 -7.41
N MET A 695 12.97 9.17 -8.05
CA MET A 695 14.34 9.67 -8.29
C MET A 695 14.40 10.91 -9.20
N GLY A 696 13.28 11.30 -9.83
CA GLY A 696 13.17 12.51 -10.65
C GLY A 696 13.79 12.37 -12.04
N PRO A 697 13.73 13.42 -12.87
CA PRO A 697 14.40 13.41 -14.17
C PRO A 697 15.91 13.58 -13.98
N LEU A 698 16.67 12.50 -14.19
CA LEU A 698 18.12 12.56 -14.32
C LEU A 698 18.49 13.04 -15.74
N PHE A 699 19.24 14.13 -15.84
CA PHE A 699 19.86 14.55 -17.08
C PHE A 699 21.10 13.70 -17.33
N VAL A 700 20.91 12.52 -17.91
CA VAL A 700 22.02 11.67 -18.32
C VAL A 700 22.54 12.16 -19.67
N GLY A 701 23.61 12.95 -19.65
CA GLY A 701 24.42 13.21 -20.84
C GLY A 701 25.27 11.97 -21.14
N THR A 702 25.10 11.36 -22.30
CA THR A 702 26.10 10.44 -22.84
C THR A 702 27.11 11.25 -23.65
N ILE A 703 28.39 11.14 -23.31
CA ILE A 703 29.51 11.63 -24.12
C ILE A 703 29.53 10.91 -25.48
#